data_AF-A0A829DBV9-F1
#
_entry.id   AF-A0A829DBV9-F1
#
_cell.length_a   1.000
_cell.length_b   1.000
_cell.length_c   1.000
_cell.angle_alpha   90.00
_cell.angle_beta   90.00
_cell.angle_gamma   90.00
#
_symmetry.space_group_name_H-M   'P 1'
#
loop_
_entity.id
_entity.type
_entity.pdbx_description
1 polymer ?
#
loop_
_entity_poly.entity_id
_entity_poly.type
_entity_poly.pdbx_seq_one_letter_code
_entity_poly.pdbx_strand_id
1 'polypeptide(L)'
;MEFNYTSIAVNYFTPENEKPFPLTVQRGNNLYNSTTADGSYLFYTTGQKGNYDIWFRDLKSSITVPVTTHPAPEYKPAISPDGKKLVFVSEQYDSSGDLILLKMNPGLWADKILQGKRFINSDFIILTNSNFSDTGKKDSYVDTDPFFAPDGRHLVFSTDRLTPGIQNLVVLDTEGKEPMKLLTQKGGASPFWSKDGKSIIYISYQDGVFGDVYLLDLSSGKNERLTKDSYLNFSPSLSEDKRYLYYTSIQNDTNRNGRLDERDNSLIVRKDLKTGVVRRLTSGNDSLFDSRFSAFNGGSILFTAAYYDTLNIYFIPASGSVSKEKDIISQYELALKYKEKQSFEDFLLAIDAIEFYFSQDPIYPLIFSKALLLKYEEAKNSGRTIIAENAKKEILSSRLNPVYGLAYGLFLSNEKKLTVSIQELRKYYEQIRAISDTGKNLLASLLEEEGDLARKSGDSQHSLKVYDEIIIHYPDYYRIRDVYRKSGDLQYKNAHLNHYKIPEPFFRVANDLSAGKEDLKLLYERIDGEVVVGKSFSEKINASEISIESNSLENKSPRLFQYFLYIKSLGLNGKGSFEESNSLLNTFLSKVAKSDPLFLKIHLLKSNNFKGLGEVQKSFDELRIYLEEYDPLLGVDLEEKEIERSFIYFENKARDHDRRGNLQDAAFHYFYNTENMFLVKSRNLFLESLYKEFAVYYQRMMVDAVFKLSGSLSEERKKALLNQLDVIDIAKVDPLAEEGLVYINQYYKEAVPRARPVLDLATLYGYSYYLINRSVIRETYYNSTKSMTSSKKEEILRDFKQAEYELRWIIFADPRYYEAYQLLGWMYQYVDILKNRKSGEDQPSDEEKYISV
;
A
#
# COMPACT_ATOMS: atom_id res chain seq x y z
N MET A 1 -20.54 -2.42 1.63
CA MET A 1 -19.28 -3.10 2.01
C MET A 1 -18.30 -2.04 2.45
N GLU A 2 -17.59 -2.29 3.55
CA GLU A 2 -16.71 -1.31 4.18
C GLU A 2 -15.32 -1.24 3.51
N PHE A 3 -14.68 -0.07 3.56
CA PHE A 3 -13.28 0.09 3.18
C PHE A 3 -12.36 -0.60 4.21
N ASN A 4 -11.44 -1.43 3.72
CA ASN A 4 -10.42 -2.06 4.56
C ASN A 4 -9.04 -1.47 4.26
N TYR A 5 -8.65 -0.47 5.04
CA TYR A 5 -7.36 0.21 4.90
C TYR A 5 -6.17 -0.66 5.36
N THR A 6 -6.40 -1.69 6.17
CA THR A 6 -5.32 -2.59 6.62
C THR A 6 -4.76 -3.35 5.43
N SER A 7 -5.62 -3.90 4.58
CA SER A 7 -5.18 -4.61 3.38
C SER A 7 -4.52 -3.69 2.36
N ILE A 8 -4.99 -2.45 2.23
CA ILE A 8 -4.39 -1.46 1.32
C ILE A 8 -2.98 -1.09 1.80
N ALA A 9 -2.79 -0.84 3.10
CA ALA A 9 -1.49 -0.44 3.64
C ALA A 9 -0.40 -1.49 3.40
N VAL A 10 -0.74 -2.78 3.41
CA VAL A 10 0.23 -3.86 3.13
C VAL A 10 0.72 -3.84 1.68
N ASN A 11 -0.17 -3.50 0.74
CA ASN A 11 0.12 -3.61 -0.70
C ASN A 11 0.57 -2.28 -1.34
N TYR A 12 0.30 -1.15 -0.69
CA TYR A 12 0.50 0.17 -1.30
C TYR A 12 1.87 0.80 -0.98
N PHE A 13 2.38 0.67 0.25
CA PHE A 13 3.64 1.32 0.64
C PHE A 13 4.87 0.49 0.20
N THR A 14 5.16 0.54 -1.10
CA THR A 14 6.28 -0.16 -1.75
C THR A 14 7.10 0.82 -2.62
N PRO A 15 8.32 0.45 -3.06
CA PRO A 15 9.14 1.30 -3.93
C PRO A 15 8.50 1.64 -5.28
N GLU A 16 7.39 1.00 -5.66
CA GLU A 16 6.63 1.31 -6.87
C GLU A 16 5.67 2.49 -6.69
N ASN A 17 5.34 2.88 -5.45
CA ASN A 17 4.44 3.98 -5.14
C ASN A 17 5.18 5.10 -4.39
N GLU A 18 5.49 6.19 -5.10
CA GLU A 18 6.22 7.34 -4.54
C GLU A 18 5.36 8.19 -3.57
N LYS A 19 4.03 8.13 -3.73
CA LYS A 19 3.08 9.01 -3.03
C LYS A 19 2.39 8.28 -1.88
N PRO A 20 2.09 8.94 -0.76
CA PRO A 20 1.31 8.35 0.33
C PRO A 20 -0.17 8.19 -0.06
N PHE A 21 -0.89 7.33 0.65
CA PHE A 21 -2.29 7.03 0.33
C PHE A 21 -3.21 8.18 0.79
N PRO A 22 -4.06 8.74 -0.09
CA PRO A 22 -4.93 9.85 0.27
C PRO A 22 -6.12 9.41 1.15
N LEU A 23 -6.50 10.24 2.11
CA LEU A 23 -7.76 10.19 2.87
C LEU A 23 -8.73 11.32 2.47
N THR A 24 -8.33 12.22 1.58
CA THR A 24 -9.20 13.18 0.87
C THR A 24 -8.70 13.34 -0.55
N VAL A 25 -9.60 13.61 -1.49
CA VAL A 25 -9.27 13.86 -2.92
C VAL A 25 -10.15 14.95 -3.54
N GLN A 26 -10.93 15.64 -2.70
CA GLN A 26 -11.92 16.60 -3.17
C GLN A 26 -11.24 17.82 -3.78
N ARG A 27 -11.93 18.50 -4.70
CA ARG A 27 -11.48 19.78 -5.25
C ARG A 27 -11.31 20.80 -4.12
N GLY A 28 -10.26 21.62 -4.17
CA GLY A 28 -9.95 22.58 -3.10
C GLY A 28 -8.92 22.06 -2.10
N ASN A 29 -8.44 22.94 -1.22
CA ASN A 29 -7.47 22.59 -0.19
C ASN A 29 -8.19 21.93 0.98
N ASN A 30 -7.84 20.68 1.28
CA ASN A 30 -8.32 19.92 2.42
C ASN A 30 -7.22 19.95 3.50
N LEU A 31 -7.56 20.49 4.67
CA LEU A 31 -6.65 20.87 5.74
C LEU A 31 -7.22 20.42 7.07
N TYR A 32 -6.38 20.43 8.11
CA TYR A 32 -6.76 20.29 9.52
C TYR A 32 -7.66 19.09 9.83
N ASN A 33 -7.08 18.04 10.39
CA ASN A 33 -7.81 16.77 10.56
C ASN A 33 -8.06 16.41 12.02
N SER A 34 -9.21 15.78 12.27
CA SER A 34 -9.55 15.17 13.56
C SER A 34 -10.35 13.90 13.34
N THR A 35 -9.93 12.81 13.99
CA THR A 35 -10.59 11.50 13.87
C THR A 35 -11.23 11.06 15.17
N THR A 36 -12.31 10.28 15.11
CA THR A 36 -12.82 9.59 16.30
C THR A 36 -11.78 8.66 16.91
N ALA A 37 -11.92 8.33 18.20
CA ALA A 37 -10.97 7.49 18.92
C ALA A 37 -10.82 6.07 18.33
N ASP A 38 -11.85 5.58 17.64
CA ASP A 38 -11.83 4.30 16.92
C ASP A 38 -11.28 4.42 15.48
N GLY A 39 -10.98 5.64 15.01
CA GLY A 39 -10.53 5.92 13.66
C GLY A 39 -11.60 5.70 12.57
N SER A 40 -12.88 5.54 12.91
CA SER A 40 -13.93 5.30 11.91
C SER A 40 -14.38 6.54 11.16
N TYR A 41 -14.24 7.73 11.75
CA TYR A 41 -14.74 8.98 11.16
C TYR A 41 -13.67 10.06 11.14
N LEU A 42 -13.64 10.82 10.05
CA LEU A 42 -12.73 11.93 9.82
C LEU A 42 -13.53 13.23 9.69
N PHE A 43 -13.13 14.23 10.45
CA PHE A 43 -13.57 15.61 10.30
C PHE A 43 -12.40 16.46 9.82
N TYR A 44 -12.67 17.31 8.83
CA TYR A 44 -11.63 18.10 8.20
C TYR A 44 -12.15 19.42 7.64
N THR A 45 -11.25 20.35 7.41
CA THR A 45 -11.53 21.64 6.75
C THR A 45 -11.35 21.50 5.24
N THR A 46 -12.25 22.05 4.44
CA THR A 46 -12.02 22.11 2.98
C THR A 46 -12.54 23.38 2.33
N GLY A 47 -11.77 23.88 1.36
CA GLY A 47 -12.08 25.03 0.52
C GLY A 47 -12.89 24.68 -0.74
N GLN A 48 -13.47 23.49 -0.84
CA GLN A 48 -14.08 22.97 -2.08
C GLN A 48 -15.14 23.89 -2.70
N LYS A 49 -15.84 24.68 -1.89
CA LYS A 49 -16.92 25.57 -2.32
C LYS A 49 -16.51 27.05 -2.42
N GLY A 50 -15.21 27.34 -2.38
CA GLY A 50 -14.68 28.70 -2.43
C GLY A 50 -14.54 29.39 -1.07
N ASN A 51 -15.03 28.76 0.01
CA ASN A 51 -14.76 29.13 1.40
C ASN A 51 -14.39 27.86 2.20
N TYR A 52 -13.72 28.03 3.34
CA TYR A 52 -13.41 26.93 4.25
C TYR A 52 -14.62 26.55 5.10
N ASP A 53 -15.07 25.31 4.95
CA ASP A 53 -16.14 24.69 5.76
C ASP A 53 -15.60 23.43 6.46
N ILE A 54 -16.32 22.97 7.49
CA ILE A 54 -16.06 21.67 8.14
C ILE A 54 -16.81 20.57 7.41
N TRP A 55 -16.12 19.48 7.13
CA TRP A 55 -16.64 18.32 6.41
C TRP A 55 -16.46 17.05 7.21
N PHE A 56 -17.41 16.14 7.03
CA PHE A 56 -17.46 14.82 7.62
C PHE A 56 -17.19 13.77 6.55
N ARG A 57 -16.33 12.81 6.88
CA ARG A 57 -16.07 11.63 6.08
C ARG A 57 -16.16 10.38 6.94
N ASP A 58 -16.88 9.39 6.43
CA ASP A 58 -16.84 8.02 6.95
C ASP A 58 -15.64 7.29 6.37
N LEU A 59 -14.71 6.85 7.22
CA LEU A 59 -13.53 6.11 6.80
C LEU A 59 -13.83 4.63 6.58
N LYS A 60 -15.08 4.17 6.75
CA LYS A 60 -15.51 2.83 6.33
C LYS A 60 -16.32 2.85 5.05
N SER A 61 -16.69 4.01 4.51
CA SER A 61 -17.45 4.12 3.25
C SER A 61 -16.95 5.28 2.39
N SER A 62 -17.67 5.60 1.31
CA SER A 62 -17.36 6.75 0.46
C SER A 62 -18.13 8.01 0.88
N ILE A 63 -18.88 7.95 1.99
CA ILE A 63 -19.67 9.08 2.46
C ILE A 63 -18.75 10.23 2.81
N THR A 64 -18.98 11.35 2.13
CA THR A 64 -18.37 12.64 2.44
C THR A 64 -19.42 13.72 2.29
N VAL A 65 -19.72 14.47 3.35
CA VAL A 65 -20.72 15.54 3.36
C VAL A 65 -20.25 16.77 4.14
N PRO A 66 -20.68 17.98 3.76
CA PRO A 66 -20.41 19.19 4.55
C PRO A 66 -21.16 19.11 5.89
N VAL A 67 -20.47 19.41 6.98
CA VAL A 67 -21.06 19.65 8.32
C VAL A 67 -21.56 21.08 8.42
N THR A 68 -20.78 22.01 7.86
CA THR A 68 -21.12 23.44 7.81
C THR A 68 -21.14 23.95 6.36
N THR A 69 -21.79 25.10 6.14
CA THR A 69 -21.90 25.75 4.81
C THR A 69 -21.94 27.27 4.95
N HIS A 70 -21.25 27.82 5.95
CA HIS A 70 -21.35 29.24 6.26
C HIS A 70 -20.43 30.06 5.33
N PRO A 71 -20.79 31.31 4.94
CA PRO A 71 -19.92 32.13 4.09
C PRO A 71 -18.61 32.60 4.75
N ALA A 72 -18.54 32.58 6.09
CA ALA A 72 -17.33 32.90 6.84
C ALA A 72 -16.45 31.64 7.00
N PRO A 73 -15.11 31.76 7.00
CA PRO A 73 -14.22 30.62 7.16
C PRO A 73 -14.44 29.86 8.48
N GLU A 74 -14.46 28.53 8.38
CA GLU A 74 -14.57 27.61 9.51
C GLU A 74 -13.51 26.51 9.40
N TYR A 75 -12.71 26.32 10.44
CA TYR A 75 -11.52 25.49 10.38
C TYR A 75 -11.11 24.83 11.70
N LYS A 76 -10.07 23.98 11.64
CA LYS A 76 -9.46 23.28 12.79
C LYS A 76 -10.49 22.51 13.63
N PRO A 77 -11.19 21.52 13.04
CA PRO A 77 -12.12 20.68 13.78
C PRO A 77 -11.40 19.87 14.85
N ALA A 78 -12.04 19.68 15.99
CA ALA A 78 -11.60 18.88 17.12
C ALA A 78 -12.77 18.06 17.64
N ILE A 79 -12.66 16.73 17.57
CA ILE A 79 -13.71 15.82 18.01
C ILE A 79 -13.48 15.37 19.46
N SER A 80 -14.55 15.20 20.22
CA SER A 80 -14.46 14.62 21.55
C SER A 80 -14.07 13.14 21.48
N PRO A 81 -13.38 12.59 22.50
CA PRO A 81 -12.97 11.19 22.53
C PRO A 81 -14.13 10.20 22.36
N ASP A 82 -15.33 10.55 22.86
CA ASP A 82 -16.56 9.75 22.72
C ASP A 82 -17.28 9.93 21.37
N GLY A 83 -16.78 10.83 20.50
CA GLY A 83 -17.33 11.12 19.18
C GLY A 83 -18.64 11.93 19.17
N LYS A 84 -19.13 12.40 20.33
CA LYS A 84 -20.46 13.04 20.44
C LYS A 84 -20.44 14.56 20.33
N LYS A 85 -19.27 15.20 20.39
CA LYS A 85 -19.11 16.64 20.26
C LYS A 85 -18.03 16.94 19.23
N LEU A 86 -18.26 17.97 18.43
CA LEU A 86 -17.28 18.56 17.53
C LEU A 86 -17.12 20.02 17.94
N VAL A 87 -15.88 20.47 18.09
CA VAL A 87 -15.55 21.89 18.20
C VAL A 87 -14.78 22.32 16.96
N PHE A 88 -15.01 23.53 16.49
CA PHE A 88 -14.25 24.13 15.38
C PHE A 88 -14.12 25.63 15.60
N VAL A 89 -13.21 26.26 14.87
CA VAL A 89 -13.02 27.72 14.85
C VAL A 89 -13.90 28.30 13.75
N SER A 90 -14.64 29.38 14.04
CA SER A 90 -15.46 30.11 13.07
C SER A 90 -15.14 31.60 13.11
N GLU A 91 -14.92 32.19 11.94
CA GLU A 91 -14.73 33.65 11.78
C GLU A 91 -16.07 34.40 11.54
N GLN A 92 -17.20 33.75 11.80
CA GLN A 92 -18.53 34.34 11.64
C GLN A 92 -18.76 35.56 12.55
N TYR A 93 -18.22 35.53 13.77
CA TYR A 93 -18.56 36.47 14.83
C TYR A 93 -17.48 37.56 14.98
N ASP A 94 -16.21 37.16 14.90
CA ASP A 94 -15.06 38.04 14.72
C ASP A 94 -14.01 37.43 13.78
N SER A 95 -13.08 38.25 13.28
CA SER A 95 -12.02 37.82 12.36
C SER A 95 -10.84 37.12 13.04
N SER A 96 -10.84 37.02 14.36
CA SER A 96 -9.78 36.36 15.15
C SER A 96 -10.14 34.91 15.49
N GLY A 97 -11.38 34.52 15.23
CA GLY A 97 -11.89 33.16 15.31
C GLY A 97 -12.49 32.84 16.68
N ASP A 98 -13.69 32.27 16.67
CA ASP A 98 -14.42 31.85 17.86
C ASP A 98 -14.66 30.34 17.87
N LEU A 99 -14.71 29.73 19.06
CA LEU A 99 -14.95 28.29 19.19
C LEU A 99 -16.44 27.98 19.19
N ILE A 100 -16.84 27.10 18.27
CA ILE A 100 -18.21 26.65 18.07
C ILE A 100 -18.30 25.16 18.37
N LEU A 101 -19.27 24.77 19.20
CA LEU A 101 -19.56 23.39 19.55
C LEU A 101 -20.80 22.89 18.84
N LEU A 102 -20.71 21.69 18.28
CA LEU A 102 -21.81 20.92 17.73
C LEU A 102 -21.95 19.59 18.47
N LYS A 103 -23.15 19.30 18.96
CA LYS A 103 -23.50 17.96 19.46
C LYS A 103 -23.92 17.07 18.30
N MET A 104 -23.37 15.86 18.21
CA MET A 104 -23.55 15.00 17.04
C MET A 104 -23.56 13.51 17.38
N ASN A 105 -23.96 12.72 16.40
CA ASN A 105 -23.83 11.27 16.40
C ASN A 105 -23.38 10.82 14.99
N PRO A 106 -22.06 10.73 14.74
CA PRO A 106 -21.52 10.45 13.41
C PRO A 106 -21.95 9.09 12.85
N GLY A 107 -22.10 8.07 13.71
CA GLY A 107 -22.59 6.76 13.29
C GLY A 107 -24.04 6.81 12.78
N LEU A 108 -24.91 7.54 13.49
CA LEU A 108 -26.27 7.78 13.02
C LEU A 108 -26.29 8.59 11.71
N TRP A 109 -25.40 9.57 11.55
CA TRP A 109 -25.28 10.32 10.30
C TRP A 109 -24.92 9.40 9.13
N ALA A 110 -23.88 8.57 9.29
CA ALA A 110 -23.46 7.60 8.27
C ALA A 110 -24.62 6.67 7.87
N ASP A 111 -25.30 6.05 8.86
CA ASP A 111 -26.43 5.15 8.62
C ASP A 111 -27.58 5.82 7.86
N LYS A 112 -27.93 7.06 8.22
CA LYS A 112 -29.02 7.81 7.58
C LYS A 112 -28.65 8.30 6.19
N ILE A 113 -27.42 8.73 5.98
CA ILE A 113 -26.92 9.17 4.67
C ILE A 113 -26.88 7.99 3.69
N LEU A 114 -26.47 6.80 4.15
CA LEU A 114 -26.56 5.56 3.34
C LEU A 114 -28.00 5.24 2.94
N GLN A 115 -28.98 5.57 3.79
CA GLN A 115 -30.41 5.43 3.48
C GLN A 115 -30.95 6.56 2.58
N GLY A 116 -30.09 7.48 2.10
CA GLY A 116 -30.46 8.62 1.27
C GLY A 116 -31.16 9.76 2.02
N LYS A 117 -31.08 9.79 3.36
CA LYS A 117 -31.64 10.85 4.19
C LYS A 117 -30.55 11.86 4.52
N ARG A 118 -30.85 13.16 4.39
CA ARG A 118 -29.97 14.23 4.87
C ARG A 118 -30.38 14.60 6.29
N PHE A 119 -29.48 14.41 7.25
CA PHE A 119 -29.71 14.79 8.64
C PHE A 119 -28.36 15.11 9.29
N ILE A 120 -28.08 16.40 9.44
CA ILE A 120 -26.91 16.91 10.15
C ILE A 120 -27.46 17.91 11.17
N ASN A 121 -27.07 17.75 12.42
CA ASN A 121 -27.45 18.70 13.45
C ASN A 121 -26.79 20.05 13.15
N SER A 122 -27.54 21.14 13.21
CA SER A 122 -27.06 22.51 13.03
C SER A 122 -27.25 23.37 14.28
N ASP A 123 -27.51 22.75 15.43
CA ASP A 123 -27.62 23.42 16.73
C ASP A 123 -26.21 23.75 17.25
N PHE A 124 -25.63 24.80 16.67
CA PHE A 124 -24.32 25.32 17.05
C PHE A 124 -24.38 26.11 18.35
N ILE A 125 -23.41 25.85 19.24
CA ILE A 125 -23.25 26.50 20.54
C ILE A 125 -21.94 27.29 20.52
N ILE A 126 -22.02 28.61 20.67
CA ILE A 126 -20.84 29.48 20.73
C ILE A 126 -20.23 29.37 22.13
N LEU A 127 -18.95 29.01 22.21
CA LEU A 127 -18.26 28.75 23.48
C LEU A 127 -17.49 29.96 24.02
N THR A 128 -16.92 30.81 23.15
CA THR A 128 -15.97 31.85 23.56
C THR A 128 -16.49 33.29 23.37
N ASN A 129 -17.50 33.51 22.54
CA ASN A 129 -18.12 34.82 22.30
C ASN A 129 -19.64 34.80 22.52
N SER A 130 -20.06 34.51 23.76
CA SER A 130 -21.47 34.40 24.12
C SER A 130 -22.26 35.72 23.99
N ASN A 131 -21.57 36.87 23.94
CA ASN A 131 -22.17 38.20 23.88
C ASN A 131 -22.15 38.80 22.46
N PHE A 132 -21.90 38.01 21.41
CA PHE A 132 -21.76 38.51 20.03
C PHE A 132 -22.98 39.34 19.53
N SER A 133 -24.15 39.17 20.16
CA SER A 133 -25.37 39.93 19.87
C SER A 133 -25.26 41.41 20.26
N ASP A 134 -24.32 41.78 21.14
CA ASP A 134 -24.06 43.17 21.52
C ASP A 134 -23.16 43.84 20.47
N THR A 135 -23.76 44.56 19.53
CA THR A 135 -23.10 45.21 18.38
C THR A 135 -21.96 46.19 18.72
N GLY A 136 -21.78 46.55 20.01
CA GLY A 136 -20.69 47.40 20.52
C GLY A 136 -19.51 46.66 21.15
N LYS A 137 -19.53 45.33 21.28
CA LYS A 137 -18.44 44.52 21.85
C LYS A 137 -18.08 43.38 20.91
N LYS A 138 -17.06 43.60 20.07
CA LYS A 138 -16.33 42.50 19.44
C LYS A 138 -15.08 42.24 20.26
N ASP A 139 -15.07 41.11 20.93
CA ASP A 139 -13.95 40.65 21.74
C ASP A 139 -12.88 40.10 20.77
N SER A 140 -11.97 40.95 20.28
CA SER A 140 -10.95 40.59 19.27
C SER A 140 -9.81 39.76 19.87
N TYR A 141 -10.14 38.59 20.41
CA TYR A 141 -9.16 37.63 20.91
C TYR A 141 -9.00 36.49 19.91
N VAL A 142 -7.79 35.95 19.82
CA VAL A 142 -7.56 34.80 18.96
C VAL A 142 -7.99 33.54 19.71
N ASP A 143 -8.93 32.77 19.18
CA ASP A 143 -9.22 31.42 19.70
C ASP A 143 -8.93 30.37 18.64
N THR A 144 -7.94 29.52 18.89
CA THR A 144 -7.50 28.54 17.88
C THR A 144 -6.92 27.26 18.48
N ASP A 145 -6.67 26.29 17.60
CA ASP A 145 -6.16 24.95 17.93
C ASP A 145 -6.93 24.25 19.08
N PRO A 146 -8.27 24.12 18.99
CA PRO A 146 -9.02 23.38 19.99
C PRO A 146 -8.61 21.90 20.03
N PHE A 147 -8.58 21.32 21.24
CA PHE A 147 -8.35 19.90 21.45
C PHE A 147 -9.07 19.41 22.71
N PHE A 148 -9.81 18.31 22.61
CA PHE A 148 -10.58 17.78 23.74
C PHE A 148 -9.71 17.05 24.76
N ALA A 149 -10.05 17.21 26.04
CA ALA A 149 -9.59 16.33 27.09
C ALA A 149 -10.24 14.93 26.97
N PRO A 150 -9.61 13.87 27.52
CA PRO A 150 -10.16 12.51 27.50
C PRO A 150 -11.54 12.34 28.13
N ASP A 151 -11.95 13.28 29.00
CA ASP A 151 -13.27 13.26 29.64
C ASP A 151 -14.41 13.74 28.72
N GLY A 152 -14.11 14.29 27.54
CA GLY A 152 -15.11 14.81 26.59
C GLY A 152 -15.88 16.04 27.07
N ARG A 153 -15.48 16.65 28.19
CA ARG A 153 -16.08 17.85 28.76
C ARG A 153 -15.15 19.05 28.68
N HIS A 154 -13.87 18.86 28.98
CA HIS A 154 -12.89 19.94 28.94
C HIS A 154 -12.23 20.04 27.57
N LEU A 155 -11.90 21.28 27.20
CA LEU A 155 -11.24 21.61 25.93
C LEU A 155 -10.00 22.46 26.25
N VAL A 156 -8.83 22.06 25.76
CA VAL A 156 -7.66 22.95 25.69
C VAL A 156 -7.65 23.66 24.35
N PHE A 157 -7.29 24.93 24.34
CA PHE A 157 -7.08 25.69 23.11
C PHE A 157 -6.10 26.84 23.36
N SER A 158 -5.58 27.41 22.28
CA SER A 158 -4.68 28.57 22.32
C SER A 158 -5.48 29.87 22.22
N THR A 159 -5.27 30.77 23.17
CA THR A 159 -5.93 32.08 23.19
C THR A 159 -5.16 33.16 23.94
N ASP A 160 -5.42 34.41 23.59
CA ASP A 160 -4.92 35.58 24.33
C ASP A 160 -5.99 36.24 25.23
N ARG A 161 -7.19 35.65 25.37
CA ARG A 161 -8.29 36.15 26.24
C ARG A 161 -7.87 36.47 27.68
N LEU A 162 -7.09 35.57 28.29
CA LEU A 162 -6.63 35.73 29.68
C LEU A 162 -5.27 36.42 29.77
N THR A 163 -4.60 36.64 28.64
CA THR A 163 -3.26 37.21 28.53
C THR A 163 -3.13 38.04 27.24
N PRO A 164 -3.75 39.23 27.18
CA PRO A 164 -3.86 39.99 25.94
C PRO A 164 -2.50 40.17 25.22
N GLY A 165 -2.45 39.83 23.93
CA GLY A 165 -1.25 39.91 23.10
C GLY A 165 -0.27 38.74 23.23
N ILE A 166 -0.52 37.76 24.10
CA ILE A 166 0.27 36.52 24.20
C ILE A 166 -0.70 35.33 24.19
N GLN A 167 -0.69 34.56 23.11
CA GLN A 167 -1.46 33.32 23.01
C GLN A 167 -0.93 32.26 23.97
N ASN A 168 -1.73 31.90 24.98
CA ASN A 168 -1.43 30.84 25.94
C ASN A 168 -2.47 29.73 25.85
N LEU A 169 -2.11 28.57 26.39
CA LEU A 169 -3.07 27.48 26.53
C LEU A 169 -3.99 27.77 27.70
N VAL A 170 -5.28 27.59 27.46
CA VAL A 170 -6.32 27.65 28.48
C VAL A 170 -7.15 26.37 28.43
N VAL A 171 -7.77 26.02 29.54
CA VAL A 171 -8.82 24.99 29.58
C VAL A 171 -10.19 25.65 29.75
N LEU A 172 -11.16 25.20 28.97
CA LEU A 172 -12.56 25.59 29.02
C LEU A 172 -13.44 24.38 29.30
N ASP A 173 -14.45 24.56 30.14
CA ASP A 173 -15.54 23.60 30.34
C ASP A 173 -16.64 23.83 29.30
N THR A 174 -16.86 22.85 28.43
CA THR A 174 -17.88 22.92 27.38
C THR A 174 -19.33 22.93 27.90
N GLU A 175 -19.54 22.66 29.19
CA GLU A 175 -20.85 22.79 29.84
C GLU A 175 -21.06 24.13 30.55
N GLY A 176 -20.04 25.00 30.57
CA GLY A 176 -20.11 26.35 31.17
C GLY A 176 -20.26 26.35 32.70
N LYS A 177 -19.97 25.23 33.39
CA LYS A 177 -20.09 25.12 34.85
C LYS A 177 -18.82 25.57 35.57
N GLU A 178 -17.69 25.62 34.88
CA GLU A 178 -16.42 26.11 35.41
C GLU A 178 -15.88 27.29 34.59
N PRO A 179 -15.25 28.30 35.23
CA PRO A 179 -14.60 29.38 34.51
C PRO A 179 -13.38 28.86 33.74
N MET A 180 -13.04 29.56 32.66
CA MET A 180 -11.81 29.30 31.90
C MET A 180 -10.57 29.46 32.80
N LYS A 181 -9.60 28.54 32.67
CA LYS A 181 -8.38 28.54 33.49
C LYS A 181 -7.14 28.59 32.59
N LEU A 182 -6.21 29.48 32.94
CA LEU A 182 -4.91 29.62 32.26
C LEU A 182 -3.99 28.44 32.63
N LEU A 183 -3.40 27.78 31.63
CA LEU A 183 -2.48 26.65 31.82
C LEU A 183 -1.01 27.04 31.58
N THR A 184 -0.75 27.96 30.65
CA THR A 184 0.61 28.46 30.35
C THR A 184 0.69 29.97 30.44
N GLN A 185 1.89 30.52 30.62
CA GLN A 185 2.11 31.98 30.75
C GLN A 185 3.18 32.52 29.80
N LYS A 186 3.85 31.65 29.04
CA LYS A 186 4.99 31.97 28.18
C LYS A 186 4.75 31.56 26.73
N GLY A 187 3.50 31.61 26.30
CA GLY A 187 3.08 31.16 24.98
C GLY A 187 2.72 29.68 24.96
N GLY A 188 1.80 29.30 24.08
CA GLY A 188 1.53 27.90 23.75
C GLY A 188 0.57 27.75 22.58
N ALA A 189 0.91 26.87 21.63
CA ALA A 189 0.12 26.60 20.43
C ALA A 189 0.08 25.10 20.10
N SER A 190 -0.83 24.68 19.22
CA SER A 190 -1.00 23.29 18.79
C SER A 190 -1.01 22.27 19.95
N PRO A 191 -1.91 22.42 20.94
CA PRO A 191 -1.97 21.52 22.08
C PRO A 191 -2.47 20.12 21.67
N PHE A 192 -1.95 19.10 22.34
CA PHE A 192 -2.45 17.74 22.30
C PHE A 192 -2.54 17.19 23.73
N TRP A 193 -3.74 16.83 24.16
CA TRP A 193 -3.99 16.28 25.49
C TRP A 193 -3.75 14.77 25.49
N SER A 194 -2.96 14.27 26.43
CA SER A 194 -2.69 12.84 26.55
C SER A 194 -3.98 12.06 26.86
N LYS A 195 -4.10 10.85 26.30
CA LYS A 195 -5.29 9.97 26.44
C LYS A 195 -5.63 9.62 27.90
N ASP A 196 -4.65 9.69 28.80
CA ASP A 196 -4.84 9.46 30.23
C ASP A 196 -5.21 10.73 31.04
N GLY A 197 -5.27 11.89 30.38
CA GLY A 197 -5.72 13.15 30.94
C GLY A 197 -4.69 13.89 31.79
N LYS A 198 -3.47 13.36 31.94
CA LYS A 198 -2.47 13.86 32.90
C LYS A 198 -1.51 14.90 32.35
N SER A 199 -1.39 15.01 31.02
CA SER A 199 -0.41 15.89 30.40
C SER A 199 -0.91 16.50 29.11
N ILE A 200 -0.36 17.67 28.76
CA ILE A 200 -0.59 18.34 27.48
C ILE A 200 0.76 18.58 26.84
N ILE A 201 0.93 18.14 25.60
CA ILE A 201 2.08 18.54 24.78
C ILE A 201 1.69 19.69 23.87
N TYR A 202 2.62 20.60 23.62
CA TYR A 202 2.36 21.82 22.86
C TYR A 202 3.64 22.44 22.30
N ILE A 203 3.49 23.35 21.35
CA ILE A 203 4.61 24.17 20.84
C ILE A 203 4.70 25.46 21.65
N SER A 204 5.91 25.84 22.06
CA SER A 204 6.20 27.16 22.62
C SER A 204 7.52 27.72 22.09
N TYR A 205 7.53 29.04 21.92
CA TYR A 205 8.69 29.82 21.48
C TYR A 205 9.42 30.49 22.65
N GLN A 206 9.11 30.09 23.90
CA GLN A 206 9.66 30.73 25.10
C GLN A 206 11.19 30.66 25.22
N ASP A 207 11.82 29.63 24.65
CA ASP A 207 13.26 29.39 24.73
C ASP A 207 13.97 29.51 23.36
N GLY A 208 13.29 30.00 22.32
CA GLY A 208 13.87 30.16 20.98
C GLY A 208 12.86 30.40 19.86
N VAL A 209 13.35 30.88 18.71
CA VAL A 209 12.55 31.22 17.53
C VAL A 209 12.05 30.02 16.72
N PHE A 210 12.61 28.84 16.96
CA PHE A 210 12.32 27.64 16.18
C PHE A 210 11.03 26.93 16.62
N GLY A 211 10.53 27.20 17.84
CA GLY A 211 9.38 26.50 18.41
C GLY A 211 9.75 25.09 18.87
N ASP A 212 9.72 24.87 20.19
CA ASP A 212 10.01 23.57 20.77
C ASP A 212 8.74 22.88 21.27
N VAL A 213 8.79 21.55 21.31
CA VAL A 213 7.76 20.74 21.94
C VAL A 213 7.97 20.73 23.45
N TYR A 214 6.94 21.11 24.20
CA TYR A 214 6.88 21.04 25.65
C TYR A 214 5.84 20.03 26.10
N LEU A 215 6.01 19.52 27.32
CA LEU A 215 5.05 18.73 28.07
C LEU A 215 4.70 19.45 29.36
N LEU A 216 3.43 19.76 29.54
CA LEU A 216 2.86 20.25 30.80
C LEU A 216 2.23 19.07 31.54
N ASP A 217 2.73 18.78 32.74
CA ASP A 217 2.08 17.86 33.68
C ASP A 217 0.98 18.60 34.44
N LEU A 218 -0.27 18.17 34.27
CA LEU A 218 -1.45 18.85 34.83
C LEU A 218 -1.63 18.62 36.33
N SER A 219 -1.00 17.59 36.90
CA SER A 219 -1.10 17.28 38.33
C SER A 219 -0.15 18.15 39.17
N SER A 220 1.03 18.43 38.63
CA SER A 220 2.10 19.16 39.31
C SER A 220 2.30 20.59 38.78
N GLY A 221 1.76 20.91 37.59
CA GLY A 221 2.04 22.15 36.86
C GLY A 221 3.45 22.22 36.28
N LYS A 222 4.22 21.12 36.31
CA LYS A 222 5.59 21.09 35.82
C LYS A 222 5.61 21.13 34.29
N ASN A 223 6.43 22.03 33.73
CA ASN A 223 6.73 22.10 32.30
C ASN A 223 8.09 21.47 31.99
N GLU A 224 8.13 20.59 31.00
CA GLU A 224 9.35 19.93 30.49
C GLU A 224 9.52 20.21 29.00
N ARG A 225 10.72 20.63 28.60
CA ARG A 225 11.09 20.83 27.19
C ARG A 225 11.53 19.50 26.58
N LEU A 226 10.77 18.97 25.62
CA LEU A 226 11.00 17.68 24.98
C LEU A 226 11.94 17.76 23.77
N THR A 227 11.95 18.86 23.00
CA THR A 227 12.92 19.09 21.90
C THR A 227 13.89 20.20 22.27
N LYS A 228 15.17 20.05 21.90
CA LYS A 228 16.24 21.03 22.20
C LYS A 228 17.19 21.20 21.01
N ASP A 229 16.66 20.96 19.82
CA ASP A 229 17.38 21.06 18.56
C ASP A 229 17.20 22.47 17.94
N SER A 230 17.88 22.71 16.82
CA SER A 230 17.80 23.97 16.06
C SER A 230 16.87 23.84 14.85
N TYR A 231 15.84 23.00 14.94
CA TYR A 231 14.89 22.72 13.87
C TYR A 231 13.54 23.34 14.19
N LEU A 232 12.79 23.76 13.16
CA LEU A 232 11.44 24.26 13.38
C LEU A 232 10.51 23.07 13.60
N ASN A 233 9.81 23.04 14.74
CA ASN A 233 8.96 21.91 15.12
C ASN A 233 7.49 22.33 15.25
N PHE A 234 6.60 21.49 14.72
CA PHE A 234 5.16 21.79 14.60
C PHE A 234 4.31 20.55 14.92
N SER A 235 3.03 20.80 15.21
CA SER A 235 1.97 19.77 15.31
C SER A 235 2.36 18.52 16.13
N PRO A 236 2.70 18.67 17.42
CA PRO A 236 3.14 17.55 18.23
C PRO A 236 1.94 16.67 18.65
N SER A 237 2.11 15.35 18.64
CA SER A 237 1.10 14.37 19.08
C SER A 237 1.74 13.14 19.73
N LEU A 238 1.01 12.42 20.58
CA LEU A 238 1.51 11.20 21.25
C LEU A 238 0.86 9.94 20.67
N SER A 239 1.61 8.83 20.68
CA SER A 239 1.02 7.49 20.57
C SER A 239 0.07 7.22 21.73
N GLU A 240 -0.85 6.27 21.56
CA GLU A 240 -1.82 5.91 22.61
C GLU A 240 -1.17 5.52 23.95
N ASP A 241 -0.04 4.83 23.89
CA ASP A 241 0.75 4.39 25.04
C ASP A 241 1.69 5.48 25.60
N LYS A 242 1.72 6.67 24.97
CA LYS A 242 2.60 7.81 25.28
C LYS A 242 4.09 7.48 25.19
N ARG A 243 4.47 6.37 24.57
CA ARG A 243 5.87 6.01 24.37
C ARG A 243 6.54 6.87 23.31
N TYR A 244 5.79 7.25 22.28
CA TYR A 244 6.30 7.95 21.12
C TYR A 244 5.65 9.33 20.99
N LEU A 245 6.50 10.33 20.79
CA LEU A 245 6.14 11.67 20.34
C LEU A 245 6.30 11.72 18.82
N TYR A 246 5.27 12.17 18.11
CA TYR A 246 5.31 12.48 16.69
C TYR A 246 5.20 13.99 16.50
N TYR A 247 5.95 14.55 15.57
CA TYR A 247 5.90 15.97 15.25
C TYR A 247 6.41 16.22 13.83
N THR A 248 5.94 17.29 13.21
CA THR A 248 6.49 17.81 11.96
C THR A 248 7.74 18.62 12.28
N SER A 249 8.79 18.46 11.46
CA SER A 249 10.06 19.17 11.66
C SER A 249 10.63 19.65 10.33
N ILE A 250 11.15 20.87 10.28
CA ILE A 250 11.94 21.39 9.16
C ILE A 250 13.41 21.37 9.57
N GLN A 251 14.20 20.54 8.89
CA GLN A 251 15.59 20.24 9.31
C GLN A 251 16.67 20.74 8.34
N ASN A 252 16.29 21.08 7.10
CA ASN A 252 17.22 21.48 6.05
C ASN A 252 16.70 22.71 5.29
N ASP A 253 17.60 23.61 4.91
CA ASP A 253 17.32 24.71 3.97
C ASP A 253 17.24 24.15 2.54
N THR A 254 16.06 23.67 2.18
CA THR A 254 15.77 23.03 0.90
C THR A 254 15.62 24.01 -0.25
N ASN A 255 15.19 25.24 0.02
CA ASN A 255 15.11 26.30 -0.98
C ASN A 255 16.46 27.05 -1.18
N ARG A 256 17.46 26.74 -0.35
CA ARG A 256 18.85 27.23 -0.41
C ARG A 256 18.98 28.74 -0.26
N ASN A 257 18.09 29.36 0.51
CA ASN A 257 18.10 30.81 0.74
C ASN A 257 19.06 31.25 1.86
N GLY A 258 19.71 30.31 2.55
CA GLY A 258 20.61 30.51 3.68
C GLY A 258 19.92 30.61 5.04
N ARG A 259 18.61 30.37 5.10
CA ARG A 259 17.80 30.41 6.33
C ARG A 259 16.89 29.20 6.36
N LEU A 260 16.75 28.63 7.55
CA LEU A 260 15.76 27.60 7.81
C LEU A 260 14.42 28.28 8.10
N ASP A 261 13.44 28.13 7.21
CA ASP A 261 12.12 28.76 7.33
C ASP A 261 10.97 27.88 6.81
N GLU A 262 9.73 28.33 6.96
CA GLU A 262 8.53 27.56 6.60
C GLU A 262 8.39 27.24 5.11
N ARG A 263 9.19 27.87 4.24
CA ARG A 263 9.24 27.56 2.80
C ARG A 263 10.12 26.36 2.51
N ASP A 264 10.77 25.80 3.52
CA ASP A 264 11.52 24.56 3.40
C ASP A 264 10.64 23.34 3.59
N ASN A 265 11.05 22.21 2.99
CA ASN A 265 10.32 20.98 3.15
C ASN A 265 10.42 20.48 4.59
N SER A 266 9.25 20.20 5.15
CA SER A 266 9.11 19.54 6.44
C SER A 266 9.09 18.02 6.28
N LEU A 267 9.29 17.32 7.40
CA LEU A 267 9.21 15.87 7.49
C LEU A 267 8.56 15.44 8.80
N ILE A 268 8.08 14.21 8.86
CA ILE A 268 7.51 13.64 10.10
C ILE A 268 8.63 12.98 10.89
N VAL A 269 8.72 13.33 12.16
CA VAL A 269 9.69 12.79 13.12
C VAL A 269 8.96 12.01 14.21
N ARG A 270 9.58 10.91 14.64
CA ARG A 270 9.21 10.19 15.86
C ARG A 270 10.34 10.22 16.87
N LYS A 271 10.03 10.59 18.12
CA LYS A 271 10.93 10.47 19.26
C LYS A 271 10.39 9.44 20.24
N ASP A 272 11.22 8.44 20.59
CA ASP A 272 10.93 7.54 21.71
C ASP A 272 11.24 8.27 23.01
N LEU A 273 10.21 8.55 23.82
CA LEU A 273 10.34 9.32 25.05
C LEU A 273 11.05 8.57 26.18
N LYS A 274 11.16 7.24 26.08
CA LYS A 274 11.88 6.41 27.06
C LYS A 274 13.38 6.40 26.80
N THR A 275 13.79 6.31 25.54
CA THR A 275 15.20 6.18 25.14
C THR A 275 15.81 7.50 24.66
N GLY A 276 14.98 8.48 24.27
CA GLY A 276 15.39 9.73 23.65
C GLY A 276 15.72 9.63 22.16
N VAL A 277 15.67 8.42 21.57
CA VAL A 277 16.03 8.18 20.16
C VAL A 277 15.03 8.87 19.24
N VAL A 278 15.57 9.62 18.26
CA VAL A 278 14.81 10.36 17.25
C VAL A 278 14.97 9.69 15.89
N ARG A 279 13.88 9.52 15.14
CA ARG A 279 13.85 8.88 13.81
C ARG A 279 12.96 9.67 12.85
N ARG A 280 13.36 9.74 11.59
CA ARG A 280 12.52 10.28 10.50
C ARG A 280 11.56 9.19 10.02
N LEU A 281 10.34 9.58 9.68
CA LEU A 281 9.29 8.69 9.17
C LEU A 281 8.95 8.95 7.69
N THR A 282 9.37 10.11 7.17
CA THR A 282 9.24 10.51 5.77
C THR A 282 10.56 11.10 5.27
N SER A 283 10.75 11.12 3.95
CA SER A 283 12.00 11.52 3.29
C SER A 283 12.24 13.03 3.30
N GLY A 284 11.18 13.84 3.33
CA GLY A 284 11.27 15.30 3.25
C GLY A 284 11.40 15.83 1.82
N ASN A 285 11.02 15.04 0.81
CA ASN A 285 10.96 15.48 -0.59
C ASN A 285 9.89 16.53 -0.86
N ASP A 286 8.80 16.46 -0.10
CA ASP A 286 7.66 17.34 -0.22
C ASP A 286 7.32 17.90 1.16
N SER A 287 6.88 19.15 1.22
CA SER A 287 6.43 19.77 2.46
C SER A 287 5.08 19.20 2.90
N LEU A 288 4.97 18.95 4.20
CA LEU A 288 3.80 18.41 4.88
C LEU A 288 3.43 19.23 6.13
N PHE A 289 2.16 19.19 6.51
CA PHE A 289 1.62 20.03 7.58
C PHE A 289 0.61 19.24 8.42
N ASP A 290 0.33 19.71 9.63
CA ASP A 290 -0.69 19.16 10.54
C ASP A 290 -0.56 17.63 10.74
N SER A 291 0.65 17.15 11.04
CA SER A 291 0.85 15.72 11.32
C SER A 291 0.24 15.35 12.67
N ARG A 292 -0.56 14.29 12.73
CA ARG A 292 -1.15 13.79 13.98
C ARG A 292 -1.18 12.27 14.02
N PHE A 293 -0.83 11.70 15.15
CA PHE A 293 -1.10 10.30 15.45
C PHE A 293 -2.63 10.06 15.54
N SER A 294 -3.09 8.98 14.91
CA SER A 294 -4.46 8.48 15.01
C SER A 294 -4.46 6.97 15.22
N ALA A 295 -5.45 6.46 15.95
CA ALA A 295 -5.73 5.04 16.07
C ALA A 295 -6.21 4.40 14.74
N PHE A 296 -6.49 5.23 13.73
CA PHE A 296 -6.86 4.79 12.39
C PHE A 296 -5.92 3.69 11.86
N ASN A 297 -6.53 2.63 11.32
CA ASN A 297 -5.84 1.50 10.72
C ASN A 297 -4.82 0.80 11.64
N GLY A 298 -5.10 0.73 12.95
CA GLY A 298 -4.20 0.11 13.93
C GLY A 298 -3.03 1.00 14.38
N GLY A 299 -3.02 2.27 13.96
CA GLY A 299 -1.98 3.24 14.29
C GLY A 299 -1.37 3.84 13.03
N SER A 300 -1.75 5.09 12.74
CA SER A 300 -1.30 5.83 11.56
C SER A 300 -0.91 7.25 11.92
N ILE A 301 -0.09 7.87 11.08
CA ILE A 301 0.12 9.31 11.10
C ILE A 301 -0.68 9.91 9.95
N LEU A 302 -1.61 10.78 10.28
CA LEU A 302 -2.38 11.56 9.33
C LEU A 302 -1.69 12.91 9.16
N PHE A 303 -1.63 13.41 7.94
CA PHE A 303 -0.97 14.68 7.65
C PHE A 303 -1.53 15.29 6.36
N THR A 304 -1.29 16.57 6.16
CA THR A 304 -1.70 17.30 4.96
C THR A 304 -0.50 17.54 4.05
N ALA A 305 -0.64 17.31 2.74
CA ALA A 305 0.40 17.55 1.75
C ALA A 305 -0.20 17.85 0.35
N ALA A 306 0.62 18.28 -0.60
CA ALA A 306 0.18 18.72 -1.94
C ALA A 306 0.58 17.76 -3.07
N TYR A 307 0.49 16.43 -2.87
CA TYR A 307 0.95 15.44 -3.86
C TYR A 307 0.15 15.42 -5.18
N TYR A 308 -1.03 16.04 -5.24
CA TYR A 308 -1.90 16.07 -6.43
C TYR A 308 -2.33 17.50 -6.79
N ASP A 309 -1.41 18.46 -6.69
CA ASP A 309 -1.61 19.90 -6.99
C ASP A 309 -2.62 20.64 -6.07
N THR A 310 -3.35 19.91 -5.23
CA THR A 310 -4.16 20.45 -4.13
C THR A 310 -3.75 19.82 -2.81
N LEU A 311 -3.96 20.57 -1.73
CA LEU A 311 -3.73 20.06 -0.39
C LEU A 311 -4.77 18.98 -0.05
N ASN A 312 -4.29 17.82 0.37
CA ASN A 312 -5.09 16.70 0.79
C ASN A 312 -4.56 16.10 2.08
N ILE A 313 -5.42 15.42 2.81
CA ILE A 313 -5.04 14.63 3.98
C ILE A 313 -4.63 13.25 3.50
N TYR A 314 -3.52 12.76 4.00
CA TYR A 314 -2.92 11.46 3.70
C TYR A 314 -2.70 10.68 4.99
N PHE A 315 -2.40 9.39 4.86
CA PHE A 315 -1.86 8.63 5.97
C PHE A 315 -0.63 7.81 5.57
N ILE A 316 0.21 7.56 6.57
CA ILE A 316 1.24 6.52 6.56
C ILE A 316 1.10 5.67 7.84
N PRO A 317 1.61 4.43 7.86
CA PRO A 317 1.72 3.66 9.10
C PRO A 317 2.50 4.43 10.17
N ALA A 318 2.19 4.23 11.45
CA ALA A 318 2.92 4.86 12.56
C ALA A 318 4.42 4.50 12.61
N SER A 319 4.82 3.43 11.92
CA SER A 319 6.21 3.02 11.74
C SER A 319 6.98 3.82 10.69
N GLY A 320 6.30 4.60 9.83
CA GLY A 320 6.87 5.37 8.73
C GLY A 320 6.50 4.83 7.35
N SER A 321 6.95 5.53 6.29
CA SER A 321 6.68 5.16 4.89
C SER A 321 7.47 3.94 4.40
N VAL A 322 8.56 3.59 5.09
CA VAL A 322 9.34 2.37 4.82
C VAL A 322 8.88 1.25 5.76
N SER A 323 8.27 0.24 5.15
CA SER A 323 7.77 -0.95 5.84
C SER A 323 8.91 -1.80 6.41
N LYS A 324 8.62 -2.51 7.50
CA LYS A 324 9.52 -3.52 8.07
C LYS A 324 9.45 -4.81 7.25
N GLU A 325 10.60 -5.30 6.82
CA GLU A 325 10.73 -6.58 6.13
C GLU A 325 10.82 -7.78 7.10
N LYS A 326 10.80 -9.00 6.54
CA LYS A 326 10.90 -10.25 7.31
C LYS A 326 12.22 -10.36 8.09
N ASP A 327 13.31 -9.87 7.52
CA ASP A 327 14.66 -9.96 8.06
C ASP A 327 15.54 -8.80 7.57
N ILE A 328 16.73 -8.68 8.19
CA ILE A 328 17.66 -7.58 7.92
C ILE A 328 18.20 -7.57 6.48
N ILE A 329 18.26 -8.72 5.81
CA ILE A 329 18.79 -8.82 4.43
C ILE A 329 17.73 -8.32 3.47
N SER A 330 16.50 -8.80 3.60
CA SER A 330 15.38 -8.27 2.82
C SER A 330 15.19 -6.77 3.05
N GLN A 331 15.43 -6.26 4.27
CA GLN A 331 15.42 -4.82 4.53
C GLN A 331 16.53 -4.08 3.76
N TYR A 332 17.74 -4.64 3.69
CA TYR A 332 18.85 -4.08 2.92
C TYR A 332 18.57 -4.12 1.40
N GLU A 333 17.99 -5.20 0.89
CA GLU A 333 17.56 -5.32 -0.50
C GLU A 333 16.42 -4.34 -0.84
N LEU A 334 15.49 -4.12 0.09
CA LEU A 334 14.46 -3.10 -0.06
C LEU A 334 15.11 -1.72 -0.22
N ALA A 335 16.12 -1.39 0.59
CA ALA A 335 16.86 -0.13 0.45
C ALA A 335 17.54 0.01 -0.93
N LEU A 336 18.08 -1.07 -1.49
CA LEU A 336 18.60 -1.08 -2.86
C LEU A 336 17.51 -0.80 -3.91
N LYS A 337 16.29 -1.31 -3.73
CA LYS A 337 15.16 -0.99 -4.63
C LYS A 337 14.76 0.49 -4.54
N TYR A 338 14.76 1.08 -3.35
CA TYR A 338 14.54 2.52 -3.18
C TYR A 338 15.62 3.34 -3.91
N LYS A 339 16.88 2.92 -3.87
CA LYS A 339 17.95 3.55 -4.65
C LYS A 339 17.68 3.53 -6.16
N GLU A 340 17.10 2.44 -6.68
CA GLU A 340 16.87 2.28 -8.12
C GLU A 340 15.60 2.97 -8.63
N LYS A 341 14.54 2.98 -7.80
CA LYS A 341 13.18 3.37 -8.22
C LYS A 341 12.66 4.68 -7.63
N GLN A 342 13.33 5.24 -6.62
CA GLN A 342 12.86 6.41 -5.86
C GLN A 342 13.97 7.47 -5.73
N SER A 343 13.69 8.54 -4.99
CA SER A 343 14.67 9.61 -4.75
C SER A 343 15.83 9.18 -3.84
N PHE A 344 16.90 9.97 -3.83
CA PHE A 344 18.03 9.78 -2.91
C PHE A 344 17.60 9.90 -1.44
N GLU A 345 16.69 10.82 -1.12
CA GLU A 345 16.15 11.02 0.22
C GLU A 345 15.30 9.82 0.70
N ASP A 346 14.52 9.18 -0.19
CA ASP A 346 13.79 7.95 0.14
C ASP A 346 14.74 6.77 0.34
N PHE A 347 15.79 6.69 -0.48
CA PHE A 347 16.88 5.73 -0.27
C PHE A 347 17.54 5.91 1.11
N LEU A 348 17.83 7.14 1.52
CA LEU A 348 18.40 7.40 2.85
C LEU A 348 17.46 6.95 3.96
N LEU A 349 16.16 7.21 3.83
CA LEU A 349 15.15 6.76 4.78
C LEU A 349 15.12 5.22 4.87
N ALA A 350 15.21 4.53 3.73
CA ALA A 350 15.25 3.07 3.67
C ALA A 350 16.52 2.47 4.28
N ILE A 351 17.68 3.14 4.11
CA ILE A 351 18.93 2.74 4.77
C ILE A 351 18.83 2.92 6.29
N ASP A 352 18.32 4.07 6.75
CA ASP A 352 18.17 4.34 8.18
C ASP A 352 17.14 3.39 8.83
N ALA A 353 16.20 2.85 8.05
CA ALA A 353 15.23 1.83 8.50
C ALA A 353 15.87 0.49 8.93
N ILE A 354 17.06 0.15 8.41
CA ILE A 354 17.80 -1.06 8.79
C ILE A 354 18.16 -1.01 10.27
N GLU A 355 18.76 0.09 10.72
CA GLU A 355 19.06 0.28 12.15
C GLU A 355 17.77 0.33 12.96
N PHE A 356 16.73 1.00 12.45
CA PHE A 356 15.48 1.14 13.16
C PHE A 356 14.82 -0.23 13.47
N TYR A 357 14.73 -1.12 12.49
CA TYR A 357 14.05 -2.40 12.66
C TYR A 357 14.94 -3.54 13.14
N PHE A 358 16.25 -3.47 12.87
CA PHE A 358 17.16 -4.62 13.00
C PHE A 358 18.47 -4.31 13.75
N SER A 359 18.57 -3.22 14.52
CA SER A 359 19.75 -2.93 15.35
C SER A 359 20.10 -4.02 16.39
N GLN A 360 19.14 -4.89 16.74
CA GLN A 360 19.35 -6.03 17.65
C GLN A 360 19.61 -7.35 16.91
N ASP A 361 19.63 -7.34 15.58
CA ASP A 361 19.89 -8.54 14.79
C ASP A 361 21.34 -9.01 14.97
N PRO A 362 21.60 -10.32 15.12
CA PRO A 362 22.96 -10.84 15.33
C PRO A 362 23.97 -10.47 14.25
N ILE A 363 23.55 -10.22 13.00
CA ILE A 363 24.46 -9.83 11.90
C ILE A 363 24.39 -8.33 11.58
N TYR A 364 23.66 -7.54 12.38
CA TYR A 364 23.52 -6.10 12.19
C TYR A 364 24.84 -5.37 11.95
N PRO A 365 25.94 -5.62 12.69
CA PRO A 365 27.19 -4.92 12.46
C PRO A 365 27.76 -5.06 11.03
N LEU A 366 27.60 -6.23 10.41
CA LEU A 366 28.02 -6.47 9.04
C LEU A 366 27.14 -5.69 8.05
N ILE A 367 25.82 -5.82 8.17
CA ILE A 367 24.88 -5.15 7.26
C ILE A 367 24.96 -3.63 7.41
N PHE A 368 25.08 -3.13 8.64
CA PHE A 368 25.32 -1.73 8.93
C PHE A 368 26.59 -1.21 8.26
N SER A 369 27.70 -1.97 8.31
CA SER A 369 28.95 -1.60 7.65
C SER A 369 28.78 -1.47 6.14
N LYS A 370 28.03 -2.39 5.52
CA LYS A 370 27.72 -2.36 4.07
C LYS A 370 26.80 -1.18 3.71
N ALA A 371 25.75 -0.97 4.50
CA ALA A 371 24.81 0.13 4.33
C ALA A 371 25.50 1.51 4.47
N LEU A 372 26.42 1.65 5.43
CA LEU A 372 27.17 2.89 5.63
C LEU A 372 28.15 3.18 4.48
N LEU A 373 28.83 2.15 3.95
CA LEU A 373 29.65 2.29 2.75
C LEU A 373 28.79 2.68 1.54
N LEU A 374 27.66 2.01 1.35
CA LEU A 374 26.73 2.32 0.25
C LEU A 374 26.19 3.76 0.35
N LYS A 375 25.84 4.21 1.56
CA LYS A 375 25.43 5.59 1.85
C LYS A 375 26.53 6.59 1.48
N TYR A 376 27.79 6.30 1.81
CA TYR A 376 28.94 7.13 1.40
C TYR A 376 29.10 7.21 -0.11
N GLU A 377 29.09 6.06 -0.79
CA GLU A 377 29.26 5.97 -2.24
C GLU A 377 28.16 6.71 -2.99
N GLU A 378 26.91 6.45 -2.63
CA GLU A 378 25.77 7.08 -3.29
C GLU A 378 25.75 8.58 -3.03
N ALA A 379 26.01 9.02 -1.79
CA ALA A 379 26.10 10.43 -1.48
C ALA A 379 27.21 11.12 -2.29
N LYS A 380 28.37 10.46 -2.48
CA LYS A 380 29.46 10.98 -3.31
C LYS A 380 29.06 11.04 -4.78
N ASN A 381 28.43 10.00 -5.31
CA ASN A 381 27.97 9.92 -6.71
C ASN A 381 26.90 10.95 -7.02
N SER A 382 25.96 11.19 -6.09
CA SER A 382 24.91 12.20 -6.23
C SER A 382 25.35 13.62 -5.85
N GLY A 383 26.63 13.85 -5.55
CA GLY A 383 27.16 15.19 -5.19
C GLY A 383 26.75 15.72 -3.81
N ARG A 384 26.23 14.86 -2.92
CA ARG A 384 25.79 15.20 -1.54
C ARG A 384 26.97 15.17 -0.57
N THR A 385 27.90 16.12 -0.73
CA THR A 385 29.19 16.17 -0.02
C THR A 385 29.08 16.10 1.50
N ILE A 386 28.13 16.82 2.12
CA ILE A 386 27.94 16.81 3.58
C ILE A 386 27.59 15.40 4.08
N ILE A 387 26.71 14.71 3.37
CA ILE A 387 26.24 13.37 3.74
C ILE A 387 27.37 12.35 3.55
N ALA A 388 28.12 12.48 2.46
CA ALA A 388 29.31 11.66 2.21
C ALA A 388 30.37 11.86 3.31
N GLU A 389 30.70 13.10 3.67
CA GLU A 389 31.69 13.38 4.73
C GLU A 389 31.22 12.90 6.11
N ASN A 390 29.92 13.01 6.42
CA ASN A 390 29.35 12.46 7.66
C ASN A 390 29.46 10.93 7.70
N ALA A 391 29.07 10.24 6.64
CA ALA A 391 29.21 8.78 6.54
C ALA A 391 30.69 8.36 6.64
N LYS A 392 31.59 9.08 5.96
CA LYS A 392 33.03 8.86 6.06
C LYS A 392 33.55 9.06 7.47
N LYS A 393 33.13 10.12 8.17
CA LYS A 393 33.53 10.36 9.57
C LYS A 393 33.05 9.24 10.48
N GLU A 394 31.82 8.75 10.29
CA GLU A 394 31.27 7.64 11.04
C GLU A 394 32.10 6.36 10.84
N ILE A 395 32.41 6.04 9.58
CA ILE A 395 33.32 4.95 9.20
C ILE A 395 34.69 5.09 9.89
N LEU A 396 35.30 6.28 9.83
CA LEU A 396 36.61 6.52 10.43
C LEU A 396 36.57 6.43 11.97
N SER A 397 35.45 6.79 12.60
CA SER A 397 35.30 6.73 14.05
C SER A 397 35.23 5.29 14.56
N SER A 398 34.71 4.36 13.76
CA SER A 398 34.62 2.95 14.13
C SER A 398 35.93 2.18 13.95
N ARG A 399 37.00 2.79 13.43
CA ARG A 399 38.28 2.13 13.07
C ARG A 399 38.91 1.25 14.16
N LEU A 400 38.76 1.61 15.45
CA LEU A 400 39.32 0.87 16.59
C LEU A 400 38.28 -0.04 17.25
N ASN A 401 37.03 0.05 16.83
CA ASN A 401 35.98 -0.82 17.33
C ASN A 401 36.15 -2.20 16.68
N PRO A 402 36.24 -3.28 17.46
CA PRO A 402 36.48 -4.59 16.89
C PRO A 402 35.35 -5.09 15.99
N VAL A 403 34.09 -4.76 16.32
CA VAL A 403 32.90 -5.23 15.58
C VAL A 403 32.50 -4.23 14.50
N TYR A 404 32.43 -2.94 14.84
CA TYR A 404 32.01 -1.88 13.91
C TYR A 404 33.16 -1.32 13.04
N GLY A 405 34.41 -1.68 13.34
CA GLY A 405 35.58 -1.30 12.54
C GLY A 405 35.66 -1.98 11.17
N LEU A 406 34.81 -2.98 10.91
CA LEU A 406 34.68 -3.58 9.60
C LEU A 406 34.35 -2.55 8.51
N ALA A 407 33.47 -1.58 8.81
CA ALA A 407 33.14 -0.49 7.89
C ALA A 407 34.39 0.26 7.41
N TYR A 408 35.36 0.51 8.32
CA TYR A 408 36.63 1.15 7.99
C TYR A 408 37.49 0.28 7.07
N GLY A 409 37.55 -1.03 7.33
CA GLY A 409 38.21 -1.99 6.43
C GLY A 409 37.62 -1.97 5.02
N LEU A 410 36.30 -2.08 4.90
CA LEU A 410 35.58 -2.05 3.62
C LEU A 410 35.82 -0.72 2.87
N PHE A 411 35.81 0.39 3.59
CA PHE A 411 36.09 1.72 3.04
C PHE A 411 37.51 1.87 2.47
N LEU A 412 38.53 1.40 3.20
CA LEU A 412 39.92 1.46 2.74
C LEU A 412 40.15 0.69 1.43
N SER A 413 39.52 -0.48 1.32
CA SER A 413 39.56 -1.27 0.10
C SER A 413 38.93 -0.52 -1.09
N ASN A 414 37.86 0.24 -0.85
CA ASN A 414 37.20 0.98 -1.92
C ASN A 414 38.02 2.19 -2.40
N GLU A 415 38.64 2.95 -1.49
CA GLU A 415 39.44 4.14 -1.85
C GLU A 415 40.80 3.81 -2.49
N LYS A 416 41.28 2.57 -2.37
CA LYS A 416 42.49 2.08 -3.05
C LYS A 416 42.11 0.93 -3.97
N LYS A 417 41.89 1.19 -5.27
CA LYS A 417 41.55 0.23 -6.37
C LYS A 417 42.06 -1.23 -6.24
N LEU A 418 41.57 -1.95 -5.24
CA LEU A 418 41.83 -3.34 -4.91
C LEU A 418 40.55 -3.77 -4.23
N THR A 419 39.80 -4.65 -4.90
CA THR A 419 38.77 -5.49 -4.30
C THR A 419 39.09 -5.82 -2.85
N VAL A 420 38.09 -5.78 -1.96
CA VAL A 420 38.24 -6.08 -0.52
C VAL A 420 39.24 -7.20 -0.35
N SER A 421 40.44 -6.86 0.16
CA SER A 421 41.47 -7.87 0.32
C SER A 421 40.92 -8.84 1.34
N ILE A 422 40.68 -10.08 0.91
CA ILE A 422 40.28 -11.20 1.76
C ILE A 422 41.13 -11.24 3.04
N GLN A 423 42.41 -10.83 2.94
CA GLN A 423 43.34 -10.72 4.07
C GLN A 423 42.91 -9.69 5.12
N GLU A 424 42.35 -8.55 4.71
CA GLU A 424 41.86 -7.52 5.63
C GLU A 424 40.60 -8.01 6.36
N LEU A 425 39.65 -8.61 5.65
CA LEU A 425 38.43 -9.13 6.26
C LEU A 425 38.74 -10.28 7.24
N ARG A 426 39.66 -11.17 6.88
CA ARG A 426 40.17 -12.24 7.76
C ARG A 426 40.87 -11.69 9.01
N LYS A 427 41.60 -10.57 8.90
CA LYS A 427 42.20 -9.91 10.06
C LYS A 427 41.14 -9.42 11.04
N TYR A 428 40.03 -8.86 10.56
CA TYR A 428 38.91 -8.46 11.42
C TYR A 428 38.22 -9.65 12.05
N TYR A 429 37.99 -10.74 11.30
CA TYR A 429 37.44 -11.98 11.85
C TYR A 429 38.28 -12.48 13.03
N GLU A 430 39.60 -12.59 12.89
CA GLU A 430 40.48 -13.04 13.98
C GLU A 430 40.43 -12.12 15.21
N GLN A 431 40.32 -10.80 15.00
CA GLN A 431 40.16 -9.83 16.09
C GLN A 431 38.81 -9.99 16.81
N ILE A 432 37.72 -10.15 16.06
CA ILE A 432 36.36 -10.30 16.61
C ILE A 432 36.21 -11.65 17.32
N ARG A 433 36.80 -12.71 16.77
CA ARG A 433 36.82 -14.05 17.35
C ARG A 433 37.55 -14.09 18.69
N ALA A 434 38.56 -13.25 18.89
CA ALA A 434 39.29 -13.15 20.15
C ALA A 434 38.47 -12.50 21.30
N ILE A 435 37.31 -11.91 21.00
CA ILE A 435 36.44 -11.28 21.98
C ILE A 435 35.50 -12.32 22.57
N SER A 436 35.51 -12.45 23.89
CA SER A 436 34.56 -13.29 24.62
C SER A 436 33.13 -12.81 24.37
N ASP A 437 32.19 -13.74 24.23
CA ASP A 437 30.76 -13.49 24.02
C ASP A 437 30.35 -12.91 22.65
N THR A 438 31.26 -12.86 21.67
CA THR A 438 30.86 -12.58 20.29
C THR A 438 29.87 -13.65 19.79
N GLY A 439 28.71 -13.20 19.31
CA GLY A 439 27.67 -14.09 18.79
C GLY A 439 28.15 -14.93 17.60
N LYS A 440 27.92 -16.25 17.65
CA LYS A 440 28.26 -17.21 16.58
C LYS A 440 27.75 -16.80 15.19
N ASN A 441 26.56 -16.20 15.13
CA ASN A 441 25.97 -15.74 13.87
C ASN A 441 26.78 -14.61 13.21
N LEU A 442 27.31 -13.68 14.00
CA LEU A 442 28.15 -12.60 13.46
C LEU A 442 29.44 -13.18 12.86
N LEU A 443 30.11 -14.08 13.60
CA LEU A 443 31.32 -14.76 13.14
C LEU A 443 31.08 -15.55 11.85
N ALA A 444 30.00 -16.32 11.80
CA ALA A 444 29.61 -17.06 10.59
C ALA A 444 29.32 -16.13 9.41
N SER A 445 28.63 -15.00 9.64
CA SER A 445 28.32 -14.03 8.59
C SER A 445 29.56 -13.31 8.04
N LEU A 446 30.57 -13.07 8.87
CA LEU A 446 31.85 -12.49 8.44
C LEU A 446 32.62 -13.47 7.57
N LEU A 447 32.70 -14.74 7.97
CA LEU A 447 33.26 -15.79 7.13
C LEU A 447 32.47 -15.91 5.82
N GLU A 448 31.15 -15.76 5.86
CA GLU A 448 30.33 -15.84 4.65
C GLU A 448 30.68 -14.70 3.67
N GLU A 449 30.87 -13.47 4.17
CA GLU A 449 31.34 -12.34 3.37
C GLU A 449 32.75 -12.57 2.82
N GLU A 450 33.66 -13.20 3.60
CA GLU A 450 34.99 -13.62 3.13
C GLU A 450 34.88 -14.57 1.94
N GLY A 451 34.04 -15.59 2.09
CA GLY A 451 33.77 -16.58 1.05
C GLY A 451 33.16 -15.96 -0.21
N ASP A 452 32.23 -15.01 -0.05
CA ASP A 452 31.58 -14.30 -1.15
C ASP A 452 32.56 -13.41 -1.92
N LEU A 453 33.46 -12.72 -1.22
CA LEU A 453 34.50 -11.90 -1.83
C LEU A 453 35.51 -12.75 -2.59
N ALA A 454 35.96 -13.87 -2.00
CA ALA A 454 36.85 -14.83 -2.66
C ALA A 454 36.22 -15.40 -3.93
N ARG A 455 34.93 -15.71 -3.89
CA ARG A 455 34.18 -16.15 -5.06
C ARG A 455 34.16 -15.07 -6.15
N LYS A 456 33.90 -13.81 -5.78
CA LYS A 456 33.88 -12.66 -6.72
C LYS A 456 35.26 -12.40 -7.34
N SER A 457 36.36 -12.64 -6.62
CA SER A 457 37.72 -12.53 -7.16
C SER A 457 38.16 -13.75 -7.98
N GLY A 458 37.32 -14.78 -8.11
CA GLY A 458 37.60 -16.00 -8.87
C GLY A 458 38.36 -17.08 -8.09
N ASP A 459 38.61 -16.90 -6.79
CA ASP A 459 39.26 -17.90 -5.93
C ASP A 459 38.23 -18.87 -5.35
N SER A 460 37.76 -19.79 -6.19
CA SER A 460 36.80 -20.81 -5.81
C SER A 460 37.33 -21.77 -4.72
N GLN A 461 38.64 -22.02 -4.66
CA GLN A 461 39.20 -22.94 -3.68
C GLN A 461 39.16 -22.35 -2.27
N HIS A 462 39.55 -21.08 -2.13
CA HIS A 462 39.45 -20.39 -0.85
C HIS A 462 38.00 -20.22 -0.42
N SER A 463 37.12 -19.80 -1.34
CA SER A 463 35.69 -19.67 -1.08
C SER A 463 35.07 -20.97 -0.55
N LEU A 464 35.37 -22.11 -1.18
CA LEU A 464 34.87 -23.42 -0.72
C LEU A 464 35.37 -23.79 0.67
N LYS A 465 36.66 -23.57 0.96
CA LYS A 465 37.24 -23.83 2.30
C LYS A 465 36.52 -23.03 3.38
N VAL A 466 36.22 -21.76 3.12
CA VAL A 466 35.53 -20.88 4.07
C VAL A 466 34.08 -21.32 4.29
N TYR A 467 33.35 -21.69 3.23
CA TYR A 467 32.00 -22.22 3.41
C TYR A 467 31.97 -23.55 4.16
N ASP A 468 32.93 -24.45 3.91
CA ASP A 468 33.06 -25.70 4.65
C ASP A 468 33.40 -25.45 6.13
N GLU A 469 34.25 -24.45 6.42
CA GLU A 469 34.52 -23.99 7.80
C GLU A 469 33.22 -23.56 8.50
N ILE A 470 32.37 -22.79 7.82
CA ILE A 470 31.07 -22.36 8.35
C ILE A 470 30.17 -23.57 8.63
N ILE A 471 30.07 -24.49 7.67
CA ILE A 471 29.24 -25.70 7.77
C ILE A 471 29.65 -26.58 8.97
N ILE A 472 30.94 -26.70 9.24
CA ILE A 472 31.46 -27.54 10.31
C ILE A 472 31.34 -26.86 11.67
N HIS A 473 31.69 -25.58 11.77
CA HIS A 473 31.83 -24.90 13.06
C HIS A 473 30.61 -24.08 13.49
N TYR A 474 29.73 -23.74 12.55
CA TYR A 474 28.54 -22.93 12.80
C TYR A 474 27.27 -23.56 12.18
N PRO A 475 26.95 -24.83 12.48
CA PRO A 475 25.79 -25.51 11.90
C PRO A 475 24.44 -24.86 12.27
N ASP A 476 24.38 -24.17 13.42
CA ASP A 476 23.20 -23.43 13.89
C ASP A 476 23.13 -21.99 13.34
N TYR A 477 24.03 -21.62 12.42
CA TYR A 477 23.98 -20.31 11.77
C TYR A 477 22.62 -20.18 11.07
N TYR A 478 21.83 -19.17 11.40
CA TYR A 478 20.46 -19.10 10.89
C TYR A 478 20.35 -18.95 9.35
N ARG A 479 21.46 -18.60 8.67
CA ARG A 479 21.59 -18.57 7.20
C ARG A 479 22.42 -19.72 6.64
N ILE A 480 22.59 -20.81 7.38
CA ILE A 480 23.40 -21.95 6.95
C ILE A 480 22.96 -22.53 5.61
N ARG A 481 21.67 -22.40 5.26
CA ARG A 481 21.13 -22.83 3.96
C ARG A 481 21.74 -22.07 2.78
N ASP A 482 21.97 -20.77 2.93
CA ASP A 482 22.64 -19.95 1.91
C ASP A 482 24.08 -20.44 1.70
N VAL A 483 24.75 -20.81 2.80
CA VAL A 483 26.12 -21.35 2.77
C VAL A 483 26.15 -22.72 2.10
N TYR A 484 25.18 -23.61 2.39
CA TYR A 484 25.04 -24.88 1.69
C TYR A 484 24.84 -24.67 0.18
N ARG A 485 23.99 -23.72 -0.23
CA ARG A 485 23.83 -23.38 -1.66
C ARG A 485 25.14 -22.91 -2.25
N LYS A 486 25.79 -21.90 -1.68
CA LYS A 486 27.06 -21.34 -2.18
C LYS A 486 28.18 -22.38 -2.26
N SER A 487 28.30 -23.28 -1.28
CA SER A 487 29.27 -24.39 -1.31
C SER A 487 28.94 -25.39 -2.41
N GLY A 488 27.67 -25.82 -2.49
CA GLY A 488 27.19 -26.72 -3.54
C GLY A 488 27.37 -26.14 -4.94
N ASP A 489 27.15 -24.84 -5.12
CA ASP A 489 27.34 -24.12 -6.37
C ASP A 489 28.77 -24.27 -6.90
N LEU A 490 29.76 -24.10 -6.02
CA LEU A 490 31.17 -24.23 -6.36
C LEU A 490 31.54 -25.67 -6.70
N GLN A 491 31.01 -26.64 -5.95
CA GLN A 491 31.27 -28.06 -6.16
C GLN A 491 30.59 -28.61 -7.42
N TYR A 492 29.42 -28.08 -7.79
CA TYR A 492 28.65 -28.52 -8.95
C TYR A 492 29.07 -27.81 -10.25
N LYS A 493 29.97 -26.82 -10.18
CA LYS A 493 30.48 -26.12 -11.35
C LYS A 493 31.12 -27.10 -12.34
N ASN A 494 30.76 -26.98 -13.62
CA ASN A 494 31.14 -27.93 -14.67
C ASN A 494 30.67 -29.36 -14.37
N ALA A 495 29.41 -29.53 -13.99
CA ALA A 495 28.82 -30.81 -13.61
C ALA A 495 29.15 -31.96 -14.57
N HIS A 496 29.20 -31.69 -15.87
CA HIS A 496 29.57 -32.67 -16.91
C HIS A 496 30.95 -33.33 -16.68
N LEU A 497 31.97 -32.59 -16.23
CA LEU A 497 33.31 -33.14 -15.92
C LEU A 497 33.26 -34.06 -14.69
N ASN A 498 32.34 -33.79 -13.78
CA ASN A 498 32.12 -34.57 -12.56
C ASN A 498 31.06 -35.66 -12.77
N HIS A 499 30.78 -36.04 -14.02
CA HIS A 499 29.76 -37.05 -14.37
C HIS A 499 28.39 -36.75 -13.75
N TYR A 500 28.03 -35.48 -13.64
CA TYR A 500 26.79 -34.98 -13.04
C TYR A 500 26.54 -35.44 -11.59
N LYS A 501 27.62 -35.63 -10.82
CA LYS A 501 27.52 -35.93 -9.39
C LYS A 501 26.99 -34.72 -8.62
N ILE A 502 25.89 -34.91 -7.89
CA ILE A 502 25.25 -33.87 -7.07
C ILE A 502 26.01 -33.75 -5.73
N PRO A 503 26.40 -32.54 -5.31
CA PRO A 503 27.14 -32.34 -4.07
C PRO A 503 26.22 -32.44 -2.84
N GLU A 504 26.77 -32.91 -1.71
CA GLU A 504 26.02 -33.10 -0.45
C GLU A 504 25.27 -31.85 0.05
N PRO A 505 25.81 -30.62 -0.07
CA PRO A 505 25.06 -29.41 0.27
C PRO A 505 23.73 -29.26 -0.49
N PHE A 506 23.64 -29.67 -1.76
CA PHE A 506 22.38 -29.62 -2.50
C PHE A 506 21.36 -30.63 -1.97
N PHE A 507 21.80 -31.82 -1.56
CA PHE A 507 20.92 -32.78 -0.89
C PHE A 507 20.38 -32.23 0.42
N ARG A 508 21.22 -31.54 1.22
CA ARG A 508 20.79 -30.88 2.47
C ARG A 508 19.70 -29.85 2.21
N VAL A 509 19.89 -28.95 1.24
CA VAL A 509 18.90 -27.92 0.89
C VAL A 509 17.62 -28.54 0.32
N ALA A 510 17.75 -29.51 -0.59
CA ALA A 510 16.59 -30.13 -1.25
C ALA A 510 15.74 -30.97 -0.30
N ASN A 511 16.34 -31.65 0.69
CA ASN A 511 15.63 -32.53 1.62
C ASN A 511 15.16 -31.83 2.89
N ASP A 512 15.57 -30.58 3.10
CA ASP A 512 15.08 -29.78 4.22
C ASP A 512 13.60 -29.42 4.02
N LEU A 513 12.76 -29.84 4.97
CA LEU A 513 11.33 -29.56 4.99
C LEU A 513 11.03 -28.09 5.30
N SER A 514 11.96 -27.39 5.94
CA SER A 514 11.86 -25.97 6.25
C SER A 514 12.35 -25.07 5.13
N ALA A 515 12.93 -25.63 4.05
CA ALA A 515 13.41 -24.87 2.91
C ALA A 515 12.29 -23.99 2.33
N GLY A 516 12.54 -22.69 2.28
CA GLY A 516 11.64 -21.71 1.72
C GLY A 516 11.67 -21.67 0.19
N LYS A 517 10.74 -20.89 -0.37
CA LYS A 517 10.60 -20.65 -1.82
C LYS A 517 11.91 -20.21 -2.47
N GLU A 518 12.58 -19.27 -1.81
CA GLU A 518 13.85 -18.68 -2.24
C GLU A 518 15.01 -19.69 -2.22
N ASP A 519 15.05 -20.57 -1.21
CA ASP A 519 16.07 -21.59 -1.10
C ASP A 519 16.02 -22.56 -2.29
N LEU A 520 14.81 -22.99 -2.66
CA LEU A 520 14.57 -23.88 -3.79
C LEU A 520 14.81 -23.19 -5.13
N LYS A 521 14.39 -21.93 -5.27
CA LYS A 521 14.62 -21.12 -6.48
C LYS A 521 16.09 -21.09 -6.82
N LEU A 522 16.92 -20.65 -5.88
CA LEU A 522 18.36 -20.49 -6.08
C LEU A 522 19.05 -21.83 -6.36
N LEU A 523 18.64 -22.91 -5.69
CA LEU A 523 19.14 -24.26 -5.96
C LEU A 523 18.88 -24.68 -7.41
N TYR A 524 17.65 -24.50 -7.88
CA TYR A 524 17.23 -24.87 -9.23
C TYR A 524 17.89 -24.03 -10.31
N GLU A 525 18.01 -22.71 -10.10
CA GLU A 525 18.74 -21.81 -11.00
C GLU A 525 20.19 -22.24 -11.19
N ARG A 526 20.84 -22.70 -10.11
CA ARG A 526 22.21 -23.21 -10.22
C ARG A 526 22.28 -24.47 -11.07
N ILE A 527 21.37 -25.42 -10.83
CA ILE A 527 21.30 -26.66 -11.62
C ILE A 527 21.09 -26.30 -13.10
N ASP A 528 20.14 -25.42 -13.40
CA ASP A 528 19.85 -24.96 -14.76
C ASP A 528 21.08 -24.36 -15.44
N GLY A 529 21.86 -23.54 -14.74
CA GLY A 529 23.08 -22.95 -15.28
C GLY A 529 24.11 -23.97 -15.77
N GLU A 530 24.15 -25.18 -15.18
CA GLU A 530 25.12 -26.21 -15.52
C GLU A 530 24.59 -27.27 -16.50
N VAL A 531 23.29 -27.60 -16.43
CA VAL A 531 22.70 -28.70 -17.21
C VAL A 531 21.64 -28.27 -18.23
N VAL A 532 21.17 -27.03 -18.19
CA VAL A 532 20.13 -26.51 -19.10
C VAL A 532 20.68 -25.42 -20.01
N VAL A 533 21.29 -24.38 -19.45
CA VAL A 533 21.72 -23.19 -20.19
C VAL A 533 22.83 -23.54 -21.18
N GLY A 534 22.65 -23.16 -22.44
CA GLY A 534 23.62 -23.42 -23.51
C GLY A 534 23.78 -24.89 -23.91
N LYS A 535 22.96 -25.81 -23.37
CA LYS A 535 22.97 -27.24 -23.70
C LYS A 535 21.96 -27.58 -24.78
N SER A 536 22.32 -28.49 -25.68
CA SER A 536 21.39 -29.06 -26.66
C SER A 536 20.32 -29.90 -25.96
N PHE A 537 19.22 -30.15 -26.67
CA PHE A 537 18.09 -30.93 -26.12
C PHE A 537 18.48 -32.36 -25.76
N SER A 538 19.37 -33.00 -26.55
CA SER A 538 19.91 -34.32 -26.24
C SER A 538 20.82 -34.30 -25.01
N GLU A 539 21.64 -33.27 -24.85
CA GLU A 539 22.50 -33.13 -23.67
C GLU A 539 21.69 -32.95 -22.40
N LYS A 540 20.57 -32.20 -22.42
CA LYS A 540 19.67 -32.05 -21.27
C LYS A 540 19.09 -33.39 -20.82
N ILE A 541 18.62 -34.21 -21.76
CA ILE A 541 18.09 -35.55 -21.48
C ILE A 541 19.17 -36.44 -20.86
N ASN A 542 20.34 -36.49 -21.49
CA ASN A 542 21.47 -37.30 -21.02
C ASN A 542 21.96 -36.85 -19.63
N ALA A 543 22.09 -35.55 -19.40
CA ALA A 543 22.47 -34.98 -18.11
C ALA A 543 21.47 -35.38 -17.01
N SER A 544 20.17 -35.35 -17.31
CA SER A 544 19.14 -35.80 -16.39
C SER A 544 19.25 -37.29 -16.07
N GLU A 545 19.40 -38.15 -17.08
CA GLU A 545 19.47 -39.60 -16.90
C GLU A 545 20.69 -39.99 -16.05
N ILE A 546 21.86 -39.45 -16.39
CA ILE A 546 23.09 -39.67 -15.62
C ILE A 546 22.93 -39.15 -14.18
N SER A 547 22.33 -37.98 -13.99
CA SER A 547 22.12 -37.41 -12.64
C SER A 547 21.23 -38.31 -11.79
N ILE A 548 20.15 -38.85 -12.36
CA ILE A 548 19.21 -39.73 -11.65
C ILE A 548 19.90 -41.03 -11.25
N GLU A 549 20.59 -41.69 -12.18
CA GLU A 549 21.21 -43.00 -11.98
C GLU A 549 22.43 -42.92 -11.04
N SER A 550 23.41 -42.08 -11.38
CA SER A 550 24.70 -42.00 -10.67
C SER A 550 24.58 -41.53 -9.22
N ASN A 551 23.53 -40.76 -8.92
CA ASN A 551 23.29 -40.24 -7.58
C ASN A 551 22.18 -41.02 -6.84
N SER A 552 21.49 -41.95 -7.50
CA SER A 552 20.34 -42.70 -6.94
C SER A 552 19.24 -41.76 -6.40
N LEU A 553 18.87 -40.74 -7.19
CA LEU A 553 18.02 -39.63 -6.72
C LEU A 553 16.65 -40.08 -6.23
N GLU A 554 16.06 -41.11 -6.82
CA GLU A 554 14.75 -41.65 -6.43
C GLU A 554 14.67 -41.98 -4.94
N ASN A 555 15.78 -42.48 -4.37
CA ASN A 555 15.87 -42.85 -2.95
C ASN A 555 16.45 -41.73 -2.07
N LYS A 556 17.39 -40.93 -2.61
CA LYS A 556 18.13 -39.93 -1.81
C LYS A 556 17.45 -38.57 -1.72
N SER A 557 16.71 -38.16 -2.74
CA SER A 557 16.00 -36.89 -2.75
C SER A 557 14.84 -36.90 -3.75
N PRO A 558 13.61 -37.15 -3.29
CA PRO A 558 12.42 -37.09 -4.13
C PRO A 558 12.28 -35.74 -4.86
N ARG A 559 12.65 -34.64 -4.22
CA ARG A 559 12.58 -33.28 -4.80
C ARG A 559 13.56 -33.09 -5.95
N LEU A 560 14.84 -33.46 -5.79
CA LEU A 560 15.80 -33.40 -6.90
C LEU A 560 15.45 -34.39 -8.01
N PHE A 561 14.96 -35.57 -7.66
CA PHE A 561 14.49 -36.54 -8.65
C PHE A 561 13.40 -35.93 -9.55
N GLN A 562 12.37 -35.31 -8.97
CA GLN A 562 11.33 -34.59 -9.71
C GLN A 562 11.89 -33.45 -10.57
N TYR A 563 12.85 -32.69 -10.04
CA TYR A 563 13.48 -31.60 -10.78
C TYR A 563 14.24 -32.09 -12.01
N PHE A 564 14.99 -33.18 -11.91
CA PHE A 564 15.69 -33.76 -13.06
C PHE A 564 14.70 -34.38 -14.06
N LEU A 565 13.60 -35.00 -13.61
CA LEU A 565 12.53 -35.41 -14.53
C LEU A 565 11.96 -34.20 -15.31
N TYR A 566 11.82 -33.04 -14.68
CA TYR A 566 11.46 -31.81 -15.38
C TYR A 566 12.52 -31.39 -16.42
N ILE A 567 13.81 -31.48 -16.11
CA ILE A 567 14.89 -31.19 -17.08
C ILE A 567 14.83 -32.15 -18.28
N LYS A 568 14.54 -33.44 -18.04
CA LYS A 568 14.29 -34.41 -19.11
C LYS A 568 13.09 -34.02 -19.96
N SER A 569 11.97 -33.64 -19.34
CA SER A 569 10.79 -33.11 -20.03
C SER A 569 11.11 -31.85 -20.85
N LEU A 570 11.97 -30.96 -20.36
CA LEU A 570 12.43 -29.77 -21.07
C LEU A 570 13.26 -30.14 -22.32
N GLY A 571 14.11 -31.16 -22.22
CA GLY A 571 14.83 -31.72 -23.37
C GLY A 571 13.90 -32.36 -24.41
N LEU A 572 12.88 -33.10 -23.96
CA LEU A 572 11.85 -33.69 -24.85
C LEU A 572 11.04 -32.62 -25.57
N ASN A 573 10.62 -31.56 -24.86
CA ASN A 573 9.97 -30.38 -25.45
C ASN A 573 10.81 -29.80 -26.60
N GLY A 574 12.11 -29.59 -26.37
CA GLY A 574 12.99 -29.02 -27.39
C GLY A 574 13.17 -29.91 -28.63
N LYS A 575 13.03 -31.24 -28.49
CA LYS A 575 13.02 -32.18 -29.64
C LYS A 575 11.68 -32.22 -30.39
N GLY A 576 10.65 -31.55 -29.90
CA GLY A 576 9.28 -31.64 -30.42
C GLY A 576 8.46 -32.82 -29.87
N SER A 577 9.00 -33.60 -28.92
CA SER A 577 8.30 -34.70 -28.25
C SER A 577 7.38 -34.18 -27.13
N PHE A 578 6.42 -33.33 -27.49
CA PHE A 578 5.58 -32.62 -26.53
C PHE A 578 4.65 -33.55 -25.71
N GLU A 579 4.10 -34.59 -26.34
CA GLU A 579 3.24 -35.58 -25.65
C GLU A 579 4.02 -36.37 -24.60
N GLU A 580 5.22 -36.85 -24.93
CA GLU A 580 6.11 -37.56 -24.01
C GLU A 580 6.53 -36.65 -22.85
N SER A 581 6.87 -35.40 -23.16
CA SER A 581 7.20 -34.38 -22.16
C SER A 581 6.05 -34.20 -21.16
N ASN A 582 4.82 -33.99 -21.66
CA ASN A 582 3.62 -33.83 -20.83
C ASN A 582 3.29 -35.08 -20.01
N SER A 583 3.38 -36.27 -20.62
CA SER A 583 3.16 -37.55 -19.95
C SER A 583 4.10 -37.69 -18.75
N LEU A 584 5.38 -37.37 -18.93
CA LEU A 584 6.37 -37.40 -17.86
C LEU A 584 6.06 -36.40 -16.74
N LEU A 585 5.73 -35.14 -17.08
CA LEU A 585 5.37 -34.11 -16.08
C LEU A 585 4.16 -34.54 -15.22
N ASN A 586 3.15 -35.17 -15.83
CA ASN A 586 1.96 -35.62 -15.13
C ASN A 586 2.23 -36.73 -14.10
N THR A 587 3.33 -37.49 -14.23
CA THR A 587 3.67 -38.56 -13.27
C THR A 587 4.02 -38.05 -11.87
N PHE A 588 4.44 -36.79 -11.75
CA PHE A 588 4.91 -36.22 -10.49
C PHE A 588 4.33 -34.86 -10.13
N LEU A 589 3.64 -34.15 -11.03
CA LEU A 589 3.05 -32.83 -10.76
C LEU A 589 2.21 -32.80 -9.47
N SER A 590 1.40 -33.82 -9.21
CA SER A 590 0.55 -33.88 -8.00
C SER A 590 1.32 -33.97 -6.67
N LYS A 591 2.63 -34.27 -6.73
CA LYS A 591 3.52 -34.35 -5.58
C LYS A 591 4.34 -33.07 -5.36
N VAL A 592 4.24 -32.09 -6.27
CA VAL A 592 4.95 -30.80 -6.19
C VAL A 592 4.07 -29.78 -5.48
N ALA A 593 4.57 -29.21 -4.39
CA ALA A 593 3.84 -28.18 -3.65
C ALA A 593 3.77 -26.88 -4.47
N LYS A 594 2.67 -26.12 -4.35
CA LYS A 594 2.50 -24.81 -5.00
C LYS A 594 3.57 -23.79 -4.58
N SER A 595 4.15 -23.95 -3.39
CA SER A 595 5.26 -23.14 -2.88
C SER A 595 6.63 -23.54 -3.46
N ASP A 596 6.72 -24.59 -4.26
CA ASP A 596 7.95 -25.03 -4.90
C ASP A 596 8.06 -24.37 -6.28
N PRO A 597 9.18 -23.69 -6.64
CA PRO A 597 9.32 -23.04 -7.95
C PRO A 597 9.13 -24.01 -9.11
N LEU A 598 9.39 -25.30 -8.89
CA LEU A 598 9.16 -26.34 -9.89
C LEU A 598 7.70 -26.39 -10.33
N PHE A 599 6.74 -26.08 -9.45
CA PHE A 599 5.31 -26.04 -9.78
C PHE A 599 5.03 -25.08 -10.95
N LEU A 600 5.48 -23.82 -10.82
CA LEU A 600 5.31 -22.81 -11.86
C LEU A 600 6.10 -23.17 -13.14
N LYS A 601 7.32 -23.69 -12.99
CA LYS A 601 8.12 -24.16 -14.14
C LYS A 601 7.43 -25.25 -14.94
N ILE A 602 6.77 -26.20 -14.27
CA ILE A 602 6.01 -27.27 -14.93
C ILE A 602 4.84 -26.68 -15.73
N HIS A 603 4.03 -25.81 -15.11
CA HIS A 603 2.87 -25.21 -15.78
C HIS A 603 3.27 -24.36 -17.00
N LEU A 604 4.35 -23.59 -16.92
CA LEU A 604 4.90 -22.89 -18.09
C LEU A 604 5.37 -23.84 -19.19
N LEU A 605 6.07 -24.92 -18.82
CA LEU A 605 6.54 -25.90 -19.80
C LEU A 605 5.37 -26.65 -20.46
N LYS A 606 4.36 -27.04 -19.69
CA LYS A 606 3.13 -27.65 -20.22
C LYS A 606 2.39 -26.70 -21.15
N SER A 607 2.31 -25.41 -20.80
CA SER A 607 1.75 -24.39 -21.68
C SER A 607 2.48 -24.36 -23.03
N ASN A 608 3.81 -24.35 -23.01
CA ASN A 608 4.64 -24.39 -24.21
C ASN A 608 4.49 -25.70 -25.01
N ASN A 609 4.40 -26.85 -24.34
CA ASN A 609 4.14 -28.16 -24.97
C ASN A 609 2.80 -28.17 -25.71
N PHE A 610 1.72 -27.74 -25.06
CA PHE A 610 0.38 -27.69 -25.68
C PHE A 610 0.33 -26.71 -26.84
N LYS A 611 1.02 -25.58 -26.74
CA LYS A 611 1.21 -24.65 -27.85
C LYS A 611 1.92 -25.32 -29.03
N GLY A 612 2.96 -26.11 -28.78
CA GLY A 612 3.66 -26.90 -29.80
C GLY A 612 2.78 -27.96 -30.48
N LEU A 613 1.83 -28.54 -29.74
CA LEU A 613 0.83 -29.48 -30.26
C LEU A 613 -0.34 -28.81 -31.01
N GLY A 614 -0.41 -27.47 -30.99
CA GLY A 614 -1.58 -26.73 -31.52
C GLY A 614 -2.80 -26.77 -30.60
N GLU A 615 -2.66 -27.29 -29.38
CA GLU A 615 -3.71 -27.37 -28.35
C GLU A 615 -3.81 -26.06 -27.56
N VAL A 616 -4.16 -24.98 -28.25
CA VAL A 616 -4.10 -23.60 -27.72
C VAL A 616 -4.89 -23.41 -26.42
N GLN A 617 -6.07 -24.03 -26.28
CA GLN A 617 -6.88 -23.92 -25.06
C GLN A 617 -6.15 -24.48 -23.84
N LYS A 618 -5.60 -25.70 -23.95
CA LYS A 618 -4.85 -26.32 -22.86
C LYS A 618 -3.59 -25.53 -22.51
N SER A 619 -2.96 -24.89 -23.50
CA SER A 619 -1.84 -23.98 -23.25
C SER A 619 -2.23 -22.83 -22.32
N PHE A 620 -3.39 -22.20 -22.57
CA PHE A 620 -3.86 -21.10 -21.71
C PHE A 620 -4.40 -21.57 -20.36
N ASP A 621 -4.99 -22.76 -20.27
CA ASP A 621 -5.40 -23.34 -18.99
C ASP A 621 -4.19 -23.50 -18.04
N GLU A 622 -3.05 -23.96 -18.57
CA GLU A 622 -1.80 -24.06 -17.80
C GLU A 622 -1.21 -22.68 -17.45
N LEU A 623 -1.30 -21.71 -18.38
CA LEU A 623 -0.87 -20.33 -18.12
C LEU A 623 -1.69 -19.66 -17.02
N ARG A 624 -2.99 -19.94 -16.96
CA ARG A 624 -3.87 -19.42 -15.92
C ARG A 624 -3.50 -19.97 -14.55
N ILE A 625 -3.24 -21.28 -14.43
CA ILE A 625 -2.77 -21.88 -13.17
C ILE A 625 -1.46 -21.20 -12.72
N TYR A 626 -0.56 -20.92 -13.66
CA TYR A 626 0.65 -20.16 -13.37
C TYR A 626 0.34 -18.76 -12.80
N LEU A 627 -0.56 -17.98 -13.42
CA LEU A 627 -0.93 -16.64 -12.93
C LEU A 627 -1.63 -16.68 -11.55
N GLU A 628 -2.51 -17.67 -11.35
CA GLU A 628 -3.21 -17.89 -10.08
C GLU A 628 -2.24 -18.22 -8.95
N GLU A 629 -1.15 -18.93 -9.23
CA GLU A 629 -0.16 -19.35 -8.21
C GLU A 629 1.14 -18.55 -8.26
N TYR A 630 1.22 -17.50 -9.10
CA TYR A 630 2.43 -16.70 -9.25
C TYR A 630 2.83 -16.06 -7.92
N ASP A 631 4.11 -16.18 -7.60
CA ASP A 631 4.74 -15.51 -6.48
C ASP A 631 6.10 -14.99 -6.97
N PRO A 632 6.36 -13.68 -6.87
CA PRO A 632 7.63 -13.10 -7.30
C PRO A 632 8.84 -13.70 -6.58
N LEU A 633 8.67 -14.23 -5.36
CA LEU A 633 9.73 -14.91 -4.61
C LEU A 633 10.13 -16.27 -5.21
N LEU A 634 9.26 -16.89 -6.01
CA LEU A 634 9.61 -18.13 -6.73
C LEU A 634 10.53 -17.86 -7.92
N GLY A 635 10.59 -16.61 -8.41
CA GLY A 635 11.49 -16.18 -9.48
C GLY A 635 11.38 -16.97 -10.78
N VAL A 636 10.16 -17.40 -11.08
CA VAL A 636 9.85 -18.04 -12.36
C VAL A 636 9.17 -16.98 -13.19
N ASP A 637 9.95 -16.18 -13.91
CA ASP A 637 9.42 -15.05 -14.66
C ASP A 637 8.71 -15.49 -15.95
N LEU A 638 7.71 -14.71 -16.35
CA LEU A 638 6.91 -14.89 -17.56
C LEU A 638 7.04 -13.64 -18.41
N GLU A 639 7.34 -13.80 -19.70
CA GLU A 639 7.48 -12.66 -20.59
C GLU A 639 6.13 -11.99 -20.86
N GLU A 640 6.13 -10.65 -20.91
CA GLU A 640 4.93 -9.85 -21.18
C GLU A 640 4.19 -10.30 -22.45
N LYS A 641 4.94 -10.60 -23.52
CA LYS A 641 4.40 -11.05 -24.82
C LYS A 641 3.66 -12.39 -24.73
N GLU A 642 4.04 -13.26 -23.81
CA GLU A 642 3.37 -14.55 -23.63
C GLU A 642 1.98 -14.36 -23.02
N ILE A 643 1.87 -13.42 -22.08
CA ILE A 643 0.61 -13.00 -21.48
C ILE A 643 -0.26 -12.25 -22.51
N GLU A 644 0.32 -11.26 -23.20
CA GLU A 644 -0.37 -10.45 -24.22
C GLU A 644 -0.99 -11.33 -25.31
N ARG A 645 -0.25 -12.33 -25.79
CA ARG A 645 -0.74 -13.30 -26.78
C ARG A 645 -1.99 -14.03 -26.30
N SER A 646 -2.08 -14.35 -25.01
CA SER A 646 -3.27 -14.97 -24.44
C SER A 646 -4.48 -14.04 -24.62
N PHE A 647 -4.33 -12.76 -24.29
CA PHE A 647 -5.41 -11.80 -24.38
C PHE A 647 -5.89 -11.58 -25.81
N ILE A 648 -4.95 -11.43 -26.74
CA ILE A 648 -5.23 -11.28 -28.16
C ILE A 648 -5.96 -12.51 -28.71
N TYR A 649 -5.60 -13.72 -28.27
CA TYR A 649 -6.29 -14.94 -28.69
C TYR A 649 -7.76 -14.96 -28.22
N PHE A 650 -8.01 -14.74 -26.93
CA PHE A 650 -9.36 -14.72 -26.39
C PHE A 650 -10.17 -13.55 -26.94
N GLU A 651 -9.57 -12.40 -27.20
CA GLU A 651 -10.23 -11.27 -27.86
C GLU A 651 -10.64 -11.64 -29.29
N ASN A 652 -9.73 -12.19 -30.09
CA ASN A 652 -10.04 -12.58 -31.48
C ASN A 652 -11.16 -13.61 -31.53
N LYS A 653 -11.13 -14.60 -30.62
CA LYS A 653 -12.24 -15.56 -30.45
C LYS A 653 -13.53 -14.85 -30.09
N ALA A 654 -13.50 -13.98 -29.07
CA ALA A 654 -14.68 -13.25 -28.62
C ALA A 654 -15.31 -12.44 -29.76
N ARG A 655 -14.49 -11.73 -30.55
CA ARG A 655 -14.93 -10.91 -31.69
C ARG A 655 -15.45 -11.76 -32.85
N ASP A 656 -14.84 -12.91 -33.14
CA ASP A 656 -15.35 -13.85 -34.15
C ASP A 656 -16.72 -14.42 -33.74
N HIS A 657 -16.88 -14.83 -32.48
CA HIS A 657 -18.16 -15.27 -31.94
C HIS A 657 -19.22 -14.15 -31.95
N ASP A 658 -18.86 -12.92 -31.56
CA ASP A 658 -19.76 -11.75 -31.59
C ASP A 658 -20.21 -11.44 -33.03
N ARG A 659 -19.29 -11.45 -34.01
CA ARG A 659 -19.62 -11.26 -35.44
C ARG A 659 -20.57 -12.32 -36.00
N ARG A 660 -20.49 -13.54 -35.48
CA ARG A 660 -21.38 -14.66 -35.87
C ARG A 660 -22.70 -14.68 -35.10
N GLY A 661 -22.89 -13.79 -34.13
CA GLY A 661 -24.06 -13.77 -33.24
C GLY A 661 -24.03 -14.81 -32.12
N ASN A 662 -22.90 -15.50 -31.90
CA ASN A 662 -22.70 -16.45 -30.81
C ASN A 662 -22.31 -15.73 -29.52
N LEU A 663 -23.25 -14.97 -28.97
CA LEU A 663 -22.98 -13.99 -27.90
C LEU A 663 -22.60 -14.62 -26.55
N GLN A 664 -23.03 -15.86 -26.28
CA GLN A 664 -22.64 -16.60 -25.08
C GLN A 664 -21.14 -16.92 -25.07
N ASP A 665 -20.65 -17.44 -26.18
CA ASP A 665 -19.22 -17.74 -26.34
C ASP A 665 -18.41 -16.44 -26.31
N ALA A 666 -18.90 -15.37 -26.96
CA ALA A 666 -18.23 -14.08 -26.93
C ALA A 666 -18.07 -13.54 -25.50
N ALA A 667 -19.15 -13.57 -24.71
CA ALA A 667 -19.12 -13.15 -23.30
C ALA A 667 -18.16 -13.99 -22.46
N PHE A 668 -18.13 -15.31 -22.67
CA PHE A 668 -17.22 -16.22 -21.95
C PHE A 668 -15.75 -15.90 -22.21
N HIS A 669 -15.37 -15.58 -23.46
CA HIS A 669 -13.99 -15.25 -23.79
C HIS A 669 -13.56 -13.87 -23.22
N TYR A 670 -14.45 -12.87 -23.22
CA TYR A 670 -14.16 -11.59 -22.56
C TYR A 670 -14.05 -11.71 -21.04
N PHE A 671 -14.85 -12.60 -20.42
CA PHE A 671 -14.72 -12.93 -19.00
C PHE A 671 -13.33 -13.49 -18.68
N TYR A 672 -12.81 -14.39 -19.52
CA TYR A 672 -11.49 -14.96 -19.31
C TYR A 672 -10.38 -13.89 -19.35
N ASN A 673 -10.44 -12.96 -20.30
CA ASN A 673 -9.52 -11.82 -20.34
C ASN A 673 -9.62 -10.94 -19.10
N THR A 674 -10.83 -10.73 -18.62
CA THR A 674 -11.09 -9.94 -17.42
C THR A 674 -10.48 -10.58 -16.18
N GLU A 675 -10.65 -11.90 -15.99
CA GLU A 675 -10.01 -12.61 -14.87
C GLU A 675 -8.49 -12.63 -14.99
N ASN A 676 -7.94 -12.76 -16.18
CA ASN A 676 -6.49 -12.69 -16.33
C ASN A 676 -5.96 -11.28 -16.01
N MET A 677 -6.68 -10.21 -16.36
CA MET A 677 -6.33 -8.84 -15.97
C MET A 677 -6.33 -8.65 -14.45
N PHE A 678 -7.33 -9.21 -13.77
CA PHE A 678 -7.35 -9.24 -12.30
C PHE A 678 -6.11 -9.97 -11.75
N LEU A 679 -5.75 -11.11 -12.33
CA LEU A 679 -4.55 -11.85 -11.90
C LEU A 679 -3.28 -11.03 -12.12
N VAL A 680 -3.08 -10.45 -13.30
CA VAL A 680 -1.97 -9.52 -13.61
C VAL A 680 -1.87 -8.41 -12.56
N LYS A 681 -3.00 -7.78 -12.20
CA LYS A 681 -3.05 -6.76 -11.15
C LYS A 681 -2.68 -7.29 -9.77
N SER A 682 -3.32 -8.38 -9.34
CA SER A 682 -3.14 -8.97 -8.00
C SER A 682 -1.74 -9.53 -7.78
N ARG A 683 -1.01 -9.80 -8.86
CA ARG A 683 0.36 -10.29 -8.89
C ARG A 683 1.39 -9.18 -9.13
N ASN A 684 0.94 -7.93 -9.25
CA ASN A 684 1.78 -6.76 -9.54
C ASN A 684 2.64 -6.94 -10.82
N LEU A 685 2.08 -7.61 -11.83
CA LEU A 685 2.74 -7.88 -13.10
C LEU A 685 2.32 -6.83 -14.13
N PHE A 686 3.28 -6.27 -14.89
CA PHE A 686 3.04 -5.44 -16.07
C PHE A 686 1.95 -4.36 -15.91
N LEU A 687 1.91 -3.69 -14.74
CA LEU A 687 0.83 -2.75 -14.40
C LEU A 687 0.76 -1.55 -15.36
N GLU A 688 1.92 -1.05 -15.79
CA GLU A 688 2.01 0.16 -16.62
C GLU A 688 1.74 -0.10 -18.10
N SER A 689 2.02 -1.31 -18.59
CA SER A 689 1.84 -1.68 -20.00
C SER A 689 0.52 -2.40 -20.23
N LEU A 690 0.37 -3.63 -19.75
CA LEU A 690 -0.81 -4.46 -20.04
C LEU A 690 -2.04 -4.01 -19.26
N TYR A 691 -1.93 -3.82 -17.96
CA TYR A 691 -3.11 -3.57 -17.13
C TYR A 691 -3.78 -2.22 -17.44
N LYS A 692 -3.00 -1.13 -17.50
CA LYS A 692 -3.54 0.19 -17.83
C LYS A 692 -4.18 0.26 -19.22
N GLU A 693 -3.62 -0.45 -20.21
CA GLU A 693 -4.13 -0.43 -21.58
C GLU A 693 -5.42 -1.27 -21.74
N PHE A 694 -5.45 -2.47 -21.15
CA PHE A 694 -6.47 -3.47 -21.50
C PHE A 694 -7.54 -3.72 -20.44
N ALA A 695 -7.29 -3.43 -19.15
CA ALA A 695 -8.18 -3.89 -18.08
C ALA A 695 -9.58 -3.27 -18.17
N VAL A 696 -9.68 -1.95 -18.36
CA VAL A 696 -10.98 -1.27 -18.53
C VAL A 696 -11.68 -1.72 -19.82
N TYR A 697 -10.91 -1.92 -20.88
CA TYR A 697 -11.44 -2.35 -22.17
C TYR A 697 -12.14 -3.71 -22.05
N TYR A 698 -11.49 -4.72 -21.48
CA TYR A 698 -12.09 -6.05 -21.37
C TYR A 698 -13.30 -6.10 -20.43
N GLN A 699 -13.29 -5.31 -19.35
CA GLN A 699 -14.46 -5.14 -18.49
C GLN A 699 -15.67 -4.61 -19.27
N ARG A 700 -15.49 -3.57 -20.09
CA ARG A 700 -16.57 -3.02 -20.94
C ARG A 700 -17.07 -4.04 -21.95
N MET A 701 -16.15 -4.70 -22.66
CA MET A 701 -16.51 -5.67 -23.69
C MET A 701 -17.27 -6.87 -23.13
N MET A 702 -16.89 -7.36 -21.95
CA MET A 702 -17.63 -8.41 -21.23
C MET A 702 -19.06 -7.95 -20.93
N VAL A 703 -19.23 -6.75 -20.37
CA VAL A 703 -20.54 -6.20 -20.03
C VAL A 703 -21.42 -6.05 -21.28
N ASP A 704 -20.88 -5.44 -22.34
CA ASP A 704 -21.60 -5.20 -23.60
C ASP A 704 -22.02 -6.53 -24.25
N ALA A 705 -21.15 -7.55 -24.28
CA ALA A 705 -21.45 -8.86 -24.84
C ALA A 705 -22.57 -9.57 -24.08
N VAL A 706 -22.59 -9.47 -22.75
CA VAL A 706 -23.64 -10.07 -21.91
C VAL A 706 -24.99 -9.37 -22.13
N PHE A 707 -25.01 -8.04 -22.25
CA PHE A 707 -26.27 -7.33 -22.56
C PHE A 707 -26.80 -7.66 -23.97
N LYS A 708 -25.92 -7.74 -24.97
CA LYS A 708 -26.30 -8.22 -26.31
C LYS A 708 -26.88 -9.63 -26.24
N LEU A 709 -26.25 -10.55 -25.50
CA LEU A 709 -26.73 -11.92 -25.32
C LEU A 709 -28.17 -11.91 -24.77
N SER A 710 -28.40 -11.17 -23.68
CA SER A 710 -29.73 -11.01 -23.07
C SER A 710 -30.77 -10.50 -24.08
N GLY A 711 -30.39 -9.56 -24.95
CA GLY A 711 -31.26 -9.02 -26.00
C GLY A 711 -31.51 -9.99 -27.17
N SER A 712 -30.61 -10.94 -27.42
CA SER A 712 -30.67 -11.88 -28.57
C SER A 712 -31.41 -13.20 -28.29
N LEU A 713 -31.75 -13.49 -27.03
CA LEU A 713 -32.50 -14.69 -26.66
C LEU A 713 -33.91 -14.65 -27.26
N SER A 714 -34.25 -15.66 -28.08
CA SER A 714 -35.57 -15.77 -28.72
C SER A 714 -36.69 -16.13 -27.73
N GLU A 715 -37.92 -15.72 -28.05
CA GLU A 715 -39.15 -15.99 -27.27
C GLU A 715 -39.40 -17.49 -27.02
N GLU A 716 -38.97 -18.37 -27.92
CA GLU A 716 -39.11 -19.83 -27.78
C GLU A 716 -38.09 -20.46 -26.84
N ARG A 717 -36.84 -19.94 -26.79
CA ARG A 717 -35.82 -20.40 -25.83
C ARG A 717 -36.09 -19.90 -24.41
N LYS A 718 -36.72 -18.72 -24.26
CA LYS A 718 -37.26 -18.24 -22.99
C LYS A 718 -38.36 -19.16 -22.45
N LYS A 719 -39.29 -19.61 -23.30
CA LYS A 719 -40.35 -20.59 -22.96
C LYS A 719 -39.81 -21.97 -22.56
N ALA A 720 -38.78 -22.48 -23.24
CA ALA A 720 -38.24 -23.81 -22.96
C ALA A 720 -37.57 -23.93 -21.58
N LEU A 721 -36.93 -22.86 -21.09
CA LEU A 721 -36.35 -22.81 -19.73
C LEU A 721 -37.42 -22.74 -18.63
N LEU A 722 -38.60 -22.18 -18.94
CA LEU A 722 -39.71 -21.92 -18.00
C LEU A 722 -40.71 -23.07 -17.90
N ASN A 723 -40.67 -24.07 -18.79
CA ASN A 723 -41.55 -25.24 -18.73
C ASN A 723 -41.24 -26.22 -17.56
N GLN A 724 -40.35 -25.86 -16.63
CA GLN A 724 -40.11 -26.60 -15.38
C GLN A 724 -40.74 -25.98 -14.14
N LEU A 725 -41.42 -24.84 -14.25
CA LEU A 725 -42.17 -24.23 -13.15
C LEU A 725 -43.48 -23.63 -13.70
N ASP A 726 -44.61 -24.12 -13.19
CA ASP A 726 -45.90 -23.52 -13.44
C ASP A 726 -45.93 -22.07 -12.90
N VAL A 727 -46.68 -21.22 -13.61
CA VAL A 727 -47.03 -19.80 -13.36
C VAL A 727 -46.04 -18.75 -13.92
N ILE A 728 -46.44 -18.08 -15.02
CA ILE A 728 -46.82 -16.64 -15.13
C ILE A 728 -46.93 -16.25 -16.64
N ASP A 729 -47.98 -15.49 -16.95
CA ASP A 729 -48.27 -14.83 -18.23
C ASP A 729 -47.10 -13.95 -18.76
N ILE A 730 -46.67 -14.18 -20.00
CA ILE A 730 -45.44 -13.64 -20.62
C ILE A 730 -45.51 -12.12 -20.89
N ALA A 731 -46.66 -11.49 -20.68
CA ALA A 731 -46.75 -10.02 -20.58
C ALA A 731 -46.09 -9.45 -19.30
N LYS A 732 -45.59 -10.30 -18.37
CA LYS A 732 -45.04 -9.90 -17.06
C LYS A 732 -43.57 -10.25 -16.82
N VAL A 733 -42.82 -10.79 -17.78
CA VAL A 733 -41.41 -11.17 -17.57
C VAL A 733 -40.48 -10.05 -18.05
N ASP A 734 -39.68 -9.52 -17.13
CA ASP A 734 -38.62 -8.55 -17.43
C ASP A 734 -37.48 -9.23 -18.20
N PRO A 735 -37.13 -8.81 -19.43
CA PRO A 735 -36.00 -9.35 -20.18
C PRO A 735 -34.63 -9.10 -19.51
N LEU A 736 -34.61 -8.37 -18.39
CA LEU A 736 -33.46 -8.06 -17.54
C LEU A 736 -33.65 -8.59 -16.10
N ALA A 737 -34.54 -9.57 -15.90
CA ALA A 737 -34.64 -10.30 -14.66
C ALA A 737 -33.29 -10.92 -14.29
N GLU A 738 -33.06 -11.13 -12.98
CA GLU A 738 -31.80 -11.64 -12.44
C GLU A 738 -31.33 -12.94 -13.13
N GLU A 739 -32.28 -13.73 -13.63
CA GLU A 739 -32.16 -15.00 -14.35
C GLU A 739 -31.47 -14.90 -15.74
N GLY A 740 -31.61 -13.78 -16.46
CA GLY A 740 -30.99 -13.58 -17.78
C GLY A 740 -29.53 -13.09 -17.73
N LEU A 741 -29.14 -12.51 -16.58
CA LEU A 741 -27.84 -11.89 -16.33
C LEU A 741 -27.13 -12.55 -15.12
N VAL A 742 -27.54 -13.77 -14.73
CA VAL A 742 -27.05 -14.46 -13.52
C VAL A 742 -25.53 -14.51 -13.50
N TYR A 743 -24.90 -14.84 -14.62
CA TYR A 743 -23.45 -15.02 -14.71
C TYR A 743 -22.68 -13.74 -14.39
N ILE A 744 -23.06 -12.59 -14.96
CA ILE A 744 -22.36 -11.32 -14.71
C ILE A 744 -22.66 -10.77 -13.30
N ASN A 745 -23.86 -11.04 -12.77
CA ASN A 745 -24.20 -10.66 -11.40
C ASN A 745 -23.41 -11.50 -10.38
N GLN A 746 -23.35 -12.83 -10.57
CA GLN A 746 -22.54 -13.73 -9.76
C GLN A 746 -21.06 -13.39 -9.86
N TYR A 747 -20.58 -13.06 -11.05
CA TYR A 747 -19.22 -12.61 -11.26
C TYR A 747 -18.86 -11.43 -10.36
N TYR A 748 -19.58 -10.31 -10.48
CA TYR A 748 -19.25 -9.12 -9.70
C TYR A 748 -19.48 -9.30 -8.20
N LYS A 749 -20.40 -10.18 -7.79
CA LYS A 749 -20.58 -10.57 -6.38
C LYS A 749 -19.31 -11.17 -5.77
N GLU A 750 -18.53 -11.90 -6.57
CA GLU A 750 -17.26 -12.52 -6.15
C GLU A 750 -16.04 -11.64 -6.49
N ALA A 751 -16.07 -10.91 -7.59
CA ALA A 751 -14.94 -10.11 -8.08
C ALA A 751 -14.75 -8.80 -7.29
N VAL A 752 -15.83 -8.08 -6.97
CA VAL A 752 -15.75 -6.78 -6.27
C VAL A 752 -15.07 -6.91 -4.90
N PRO A 753 -15.39 -7.91 -4.03
CA PRO A 753 -14.68 -8.10 -2.77
C PRO A 753 -13.18 -8.41 -2.95
N ARG A 754 -12.81 -9.15 -4.01
CA ARG A 754 -11.41 -9.49 -4.32
C ARG A 754 -10.63 -8.31 -4.89
N ALA A 755 -11.29 -7.42 -5.63
CA ALA A 755 -10.67 -6.27 -6.31
C ALA A 755 -10.20 -5.17 -5.35
N ARG A 756 -10.95 -4.89 -4.27
CA ARG A 756 -10.66 -3.75 -3.39
C ARG A 756 -9.31 -3.82 -2.66
N PRO A 757 -8.91 -4.95 -2.04
CA PRO A 757 -7.65 -5.03 -1.28
C PRO A 757 -6.39 -4.77 -2.11
N VAL A 758 -6.46 -5.00 -3.42
CA VAL A 758 -5.35 -4.82 -4.38
C VAL A 758 -5.56 -3.61 -5.30
N LEU A 759 -6.58 -2.79 -5.02
CA LEU A 759 -6.95 -1.62 -5.82
C LEU A 759 -7.10 -1.94 -7.32
N ASP A 760 -7.79 -3.03 -7.66
CA ASP A 760 -8.19 -3.32 -9.04
C ASP A 760 -9.37 -2.43 -9.45
N LEU A 761 -9.04 -1.20 -9.82
CA LEU A 761 -9.99 -0.15 -10.17
C LEU A 761 -10.80 -0.50 -11.42
N ALA A 762 -10.22 -1.25 -12.36
CA ALA A 762 -10.88 -1.67 -13.58
C ALA A 762 -12.09 -2.59 -13.30
N THR A 763 -11.97 -3.54 -12.37
CA THR A 763 -13.09 -4.41 -11.98
C THR A 763 -14.24 -3.63 -11.35
N LEU A 764 -13.94 -2.65 -10.52
CA LEU A 764 -14.99 -1.79 -9.96
C LEU A 764 -15.63 -0.91 -11.03
N TYR A 765 -14.84 -0.41 -11.98
CA TYR A 765 -15.34 0.33 -13.13
C TYR A 765 -16.30 -0.53 -13.95
N GLY A 766 -15.93 -1.78 -14.24
CA GLY A 766 -16.76 -2.76 -14.93
C GLY A 766 -18.10 -2.98 -14.22
N TYR A 767 -18.07 -3.10 -12.89
CA TYR A 767 -19.28 -3.26 -12.09
C TYR A 767 -20.19 -2.02 -12.16
N SER A 768 -19.63 -0.81 -12.04
CA SER A 768 -20.37 0.44 -12.24
C SER A 768 -21.01 0.51 -13.62
N TYR A 769 -20.24 0.18 -14.64
CA TYR A 769 -20.68 0.19 -16.04
C TYR A 769 -21.82 -0.82 -16.26
N TYR A 770 -21.74 -2.00 -15.66
CA TYR A 770 -22.82 -3.00 -15.65
C TYR A 770 -24.11 -2.45 -15.02
N LEU A 771 -24.03 -1.88 -13.82
CA LEU A 771 -25.18 -1.35 -13.10
C LEU A 771 -25.88 -0.21 -13.86
N ILE A 772 -25.09 0.70 -14.44
CA ILE A 772 -25.60 1.81 -15.25
C ILE A 772 -26.33 1.28 -16.49
N ASN A 773 -25.70 0.38 -17.26
CA ASN A 773 -26.33 -0.18 -18.45
C ASN A 773 -27.60 -0.97 -18.11
N ARG A 774 -27.57 -1.78 -17.05
CA ARG A 774 -28.75 -2.50 -16.55
C ARG A 774 -29.92 -1.55 -16.29
N SER A 775 -29.63 -0.44 -15.60
CA SER A 775 -30.62 0.58 -15.25
C SER A 775 -31.21 1.29 -16.46
N VAL A 776 -30.35 1.71 -17.41
CA VAL A 776 -30.77 2.40 -18.63
C VAL A 776 -31.71 1.53 -19.46
N ILE A 777 -31.39 0.24 -19.61
CA ILE A 777 -32.22 -0.68 -20.40
C ILE A 777 -33.55 -0.97 -19.66
N ARG A 778 -33.53 -1.20 -18.35
CA ARG A 778 -34.75 -1.37 -17.53
C ARG A 778 -35.68 -0.18 -17.64
N GLU A 779 -35.14 1.02 -17.50
CA GLU A 779 -35.90 2.27 -17.61
C GLU A 779 -36.58 2.40 -18.97
N THR A 780 -35.80 2.19 -20.05
CA THR A 780 -36.28 2.28 -21.42
C THR A 780 -37.39 1.24 -21.68
N TYR A 781 -37.21 0.01 -21.22
CA TYR A 781 -38.17 -1.07 -21.37
C TYR A 781 -39.46 -0.82 -20.58
N TYR A 782 -39.37 -0.41 -19.32
CA TYR A 782 -40.56 -0.14 -18.51
C TYR A 782 -41.37 1.04 -19.02
N ASN A 783 -40.72 2.05 -19.59
CA ASN A 783 -41.41 3.18 -20.21
C ASN A 783 -42.07 2.78 -21.53
N SER A 784 -41.38 2.05 -22.41
CA SER A 784 -41.94 1.63 -23.70
C SER A 784 -43.16 0.70 -23.52
N THR A 785 -43.11 -0.15 -22.50
CA THR A 785 -44.21 -1.05 -22.12
C THR A 785 -45.26 -0.41 -21.20
N LYS A 786 -45.07 0.85 -20.79
CA LYS A 786 -45.92 1.56 -19.82
C LYS A 786 -46.11 0.79 -18.49
N SER A 787 -45.11 0.00 -18.09
CA SER A 787 -45.15 -0.88 -16.91
C SER A 787 -44.37 -0.32 -15.70
N MET A 788 -44.01 0.97 -15.75
CA MET A 788 -43.21 1.63 -14.72
C MET A 788 -43.99 1.81 -13.39
N THR A 789 -43.43 1.32 -12.29
CA THR A 789 -44.00 1.43 -10.92
C THR A 789 -43.01 2.12 -9.97
N SER A 790 -43.47 2.53 -8.79
CA SER A 790 -42.57 3.12 -7.77
C SER A 790 -41.46 2.17 -7.34
N SER A 791 -41.77 0.89 -7.13
CA SER A 791 -40.78 -0.15 -6.78
C SER A 791 -39.70 -0.30 -7.87
N LYS A 792 -40.10 -0.34 -9.15
CA LYS A 792 -39.15 -0.39 -10.28
C LYS A 792 -38.27 0.86 -10.38
N LYS A 793 -38.81 2.04 -10.07
CA LYS A 793 -38.03 3.28 -9.98
C LYS A 793 -37.00 3.23 -8.84
N GLU A 794 -37.37 2.69 -7.69
CA GLU A 794 -36.45 2.50 -6.56
C GLU A 794 -35.32 1.54 -6.88
N GLU A 795 -35.60 0.47 -7.62
CA GLU A 795 -34.59 -0.47 -8.09
C GLU A 795 -33.57 0.19 -9.03
N ILE A 796 -34.06 0.91 -10.05
CA ILE A 796 -33.20 1.69 -10.97
C ILE A 796 -32.35 2.71 -10.20
N LEU A 797 -32.97 3.42 -9.24
CA LEU A 797 -32.26 4.38 -8.40
C LEU A 797 -31.18 3.73 -7.54
N ARG A 798 -31.43 2.51 -7.02
CA ARG A 798 -30.46 1.77 -6.22
C ARG A 798 -29.21 1.43 -7.04
N ASP A 799 -29.39 0.99 -8.29
CA ASP A 799 -28.29 0.68 -9.19
C ASP A 799 -27.46 1.91 -9.53
N PHE A 800 -28.10 3.04 -9.87
CA PHE A 800 -27.37 4.30 -10.10
C PHE A 800 -26.59 4.75 -8.86
N LYS A 801 -27.20 4.67 -7.67
CA LYS A 801 -26.50 5.01 -6.42
C LYS A 801 -25.31 4.09 -6.14
N GLN A 802 -25.46 2.79 -6.40
CA GLN A 802 -24.36 1.84 -6.24
C GLN A 802 -23.26 2.11 -7.27
N ALA A 803 -23.60 2.38 -8.53
CA ALA A 803 -22.61 2.73 -9.55
C ALA A 803 -21.87 4.03 -9.22
N GLU A 804 -22.60 5.05 -8.75
CA GLU A 804 -22.03 6.31 -8.24
C GLU A 804 -21.03 6.05 -7.10
N TYR A 805 -21.43 5.21 -6.13
CA TYR A 805 -20.59 4.83 -4.99
C TYR A 805 -19.24 4.26 -5.46
N GLU A 806 -19.27 3.31 -6.39
CA GLU A 806 -18.07 2.68 -6.93
C GLU A 806 -17.21 3.63 -7.76
N LEU A 807 -17.82 4.49 -8.58
CA LEU A 807 -17.06 5.46 -9.39
C LEU A 807 -16.36 6.49 -8.51
N ARG A 808 -17.05 6.97 -7.46
CA ARG A 808 -16.45 7.85 -6.45
C ARG A 808 -15.33 7.15 -5.69
N TRP A 809 -15.47 5.85 -5.44
CA TRP A 809 -14.42 5.04 -4.83
C TRP A 809 -13.17 4.97 -5.71
N ILE A 810 -13.34 4.72 -7.01
CA ILE A 810 -12.24 4.66 -7.97
C ILE A 810 -11.51 6.00 -8.04
N ILE A 811 -12.26 7.09 -8.17
CA ILE A 811 -11.73 8.46 -8.17
C ILE A 811 -10.99 8.76 -6.86
N PHE A 812 -11.48 8.26 -5.73
CA PHE A 812 -10.81 8.40 -4.45
C PHE A 812 -9.50 7.62 -4.38
N ALA A 813 -9.48 6.38 -4.86
CA ALA A 813 -8.27 5.57 -4.87
C ALA A 813 -7.20 6.10 -5.84
N ASP A 814 -7.62 6.58 -7.02
CA ASP A 814 -6.76 7.28 -7.98
C ASP A 814 -7.51 8.47 -8.61
N PRO A 815 -7.21 9.72 -8.18
CA PRO A 815 -7.81 10.92 -8.75
C PRO A 815 -7.50 11.16 -10.23
N ARG A 816 -6.58 10.40 -10.83
CA ARG A 816 -6.22 10.51 -12.25
C ARG A 816 -6.99 9.53 -13.14
N TYR A 817 -7.86 8.70 -12.56
CA TYR A 817 -8.62 7.68 -13.28
C TYR A 817 -9.75 8.28 -14.14
N TYR A 818 -9.40 8.77 -15.33
CA TYR A 818 -10.26 9.61 -16.17
C TYR A 818 -11.54 8.91 -16.64
N GLU A 819 -11.51 7.59 -16.85
CA GLU A 819 -12.67 6.81 -17.29
C GLU A 819 -13.79 6.85 -16.24
N ALA A 820 -13.44 6.84 -14.95
CA ALA A 820 -14.41 6.90 -13.87
C ALA A 820 -15.13 8.25 -13.85
N TYR A 821 -14.41 9.36 -14.08
CA TYR A 821 -15.03 10.68 -14.23
C TYR A 821 -15.96 10.75 -15.45
N GLN A 822 -15.53 10.19 -16.58
CA GLN A 822 -16.32 10.18 -17.81
C GLN A 822 -17.64 9.41 -17.61
N LEU A 823 -17.58 8.20 -17.06
CA LEU A 823 -18.76 7.37 -16.82
C LEU A 823 -19.69 8.01 -15.78
N LEU A 824 -19.13 8.62 -14.73
CA LEU A 824 -19.91 9.36 -13.73
C LEU A 824 -20.64 10.56 -14.35
N GLY A 825 -19.96 11.32 -15.22
CA GLY A 825 -20.54 12.44 -15.95
C GLY A 825 -21.68 12.01 -16.88
N TRP A 826 -21.50 10.92 -17.63
CA TRP A 826 -22.56 10.36 -18.48
C TRP A 826 -23.77 9.88 -17.68
N MET A 827 -23.55 9.26 -16.52
CA MET A 827 -24.62 8.85 -15.62
C MET A 827 -25.45 10.06 -15.15
N TYR A 828 -24.80 11.15 -14.70
CA TYR A 828 -25.51 12.36 -14.28
C TYR A 828 -26.25 13.02 -15.44
N GLN A 829 -25.62 13.14 -16.61
CA GLN A 829 -26.28 13.68 -17.80
C GLN A 829 -27.53 12.86 -18.16
N TYR A 830 -27.47 11.54 -18.07
CA TYR A 830 -28.63 10.68 -18.30
C TYR A 830 -29.74 10.91 -17.26
N VAL A 831 -29.39 11.00 -15.98
CA VAL A 831 -30.35 11.31 -14.90
C VAL A 831 -31.02 12.67 -15.10
N ASP A 832 -30.28 13.69 -15.52
CA ASP A 832 -30.84 15.01 -15.81
C ASP A 832 -31.77 14.99 -17.03
N ILE A 833 -31.43 14.24 -18.08
CA ILE A 833 -32.35 13.98 -19.20
C ILE A 833 -33.65 13.33 -18.72
N LEU A 834 -33.58 12.36 -17.80
CA LEU A 834 -34.77 11.72 -17.23
C LEU A 834 -35.64 12.69 -16.42
N LYS A 835 -35.03 13.64 -15.70
CA LYS A 835 -35.76 14.71 -15.00
C LYS A 835 -36.48 15.62 -16.00
N ASN A 836 -35.79 16.07 -17.06
CA ASN A 836 -36.35 16.95 -18.08
C ASN A 836 -37.47 16.29 -18.91
N ARG A 837 -37.47 14.97 -19.06
CA ARG A 837 -38.59 14.24 -19.69
C ARG A 837 -39.88 14.26 -18.87
N LYS A 838 -39.81 14.53 -17.56
CA LYS A 838 -40.99 14.61 -16.67
C LYS A 838 -41.61 16.00 -16.62
N SER A 839 -40.88 17.05 -16.95
CA SER A 839 -41.40 18.42 -17.05
C SER A 839 -42.17 18.62 -18.37
N GLY A 840 -43.27 17.89 -18.53
CA GLY A 840 -44.40 18.38 -19.34
C GLY A 840 -45.12 19.49 -18.57
N GLU A 841 -45.69 20.45 -19.28
CA GLU A 841 -46.07 21.84 -18.89
C GLU A 841 -46.79 22.14 -17.55
N ASP A 842 -47.07 21.18 -16.65
CA ASP A 842 -47.92 21.39 -15.46
C ASP A 842 -47.37 20.85 -14.11
N GLN A 843 -46.08 20.52 -13.98
CA GLN A 843 -45.51 20.17 -12.65
C GLN A 843 -44.36 21.07 -12.21
N PRO A 844 -44.40 21.61 -10.97
CA PRO A 844 -43.30 22.40 -10.44
C PRO A 844 -42.07 21.53 -10.25
N SER A 845 -40.92 22.10 -10.59
CA SER A 845 -39.60 21.50 -10.42
C SER A 845 -39.33 21.14 -8.96
N ASP A 846 -38.40 20.23 -8.72
CA ASP A 846 -38.01 19.83 -7.36
C ASP A 846 -37.42 21.02 -6.56
N GLU A 847 -36.84 22.02 -7.23
CA GLU A 847 -36.40 23.30 -6.61
C GLU A 847 -37.58 24.17 -6.18
N GLU A 848 -38.64 24.29 -6.99
CA GLU A 848 -39.86 25.04 -6.64
C GLU A 848 -40.62 24.38 -5.47
N LYS A 849 -40.55 23.06 -5.35
CA LYS A 849 -41.07 22.32 -4.18
C LYS A 849 -40.21 22.51 -2.93
N TYR A 850 -38.91 22.75 -3.09
CA TYR A 850 -37.98 22.93 -1.97
C TYR A 850 -38.02 24.37 -1.40
N ILE A 851 -38.38 25.36 -2.23
CA ILE A 851 -38.52 26.77 -1.82
C ILE A 851 -39.91 27.04 -1.19
N SER A 852 -40.90 26.17 -1.44
CA SER A 852 -42.28 26.33 -0.93
C SER A 852 -42.56 25.65 0.43
N VAL A 853 -41.54 25.06 1.05
CA VAL A 853 -41.55 24.51 2.43
C VAL A 853 -40.55 25.29 3.27
#